data_AF-A0A916YKD5-F1
#
_entry.id   AF-A0A916YKD5-F1
#
_cell.length_a   1.000
_cell.length_b   1.000
_cell.length_c   1.000
_cell.angle_alpha   90.00
_cell.angle_beta   90.00
_cell.angle_gamma   90.00
#
_symmetry.space_group_name_H-M   'P 1'
#
loop_
_entity.id
_entity.type
_entity.pdbx_description
1 polymer ?
#
loop_
_entity_poly.entity_id
_entity_poly.type
_entity_poly.pdbx_seq_one_letter_code
_entity_poly.pdbx_strand_id
1 'polypeptide(L)'
;MRPFDQRNLNHVQRTGMCALLALILLFGTVPAVFASGNDWYDDYVAYESSQGGNYYASSDSALLGWQESYMLRSYINLYDMTKNTDWLDKFTLHADTVLGNADDSDGDGYSGWSTYRYSPNLTTNGTFAAGAAGDATLPGGWTRFQSTSTTAYRSNSPGAYNTVASDTWGMVLKTNGTSWQKLYQPISYEPKTKYRVSFYGKTNGSAAKGRVYVHDRTANTVLASVIFDNTSWQNITMDFNAPAVSGHNLELWLAHADYAATDGIAYFDDVAVNGWFPYIVHDGMIGVPIADFIRHVDRDPTALSAYATKAAAYRQFIENEIVPRWEGSSYIGNTWVAGSASAGYYKEPPNVDSFATATALDPLPYNQFLAFAELLAIMHDVNGSAAYLDKANKMGQYFKNSLTTVGTAYDWGYAGYTTRTEDTSHANVDLTPVIELFNKEQIFDGTDLGKFSATLTTKVWNGSLSSPKLHNYVDGTQGTLASDYLYTKDMSGWLKLAQFDPTAWMIGAGQYGSSPPSRFIEAQVLSLIMKWDPVKLVNQGFELKSGGDAMLPARWTRFQSTAATAYLDAANKASGSYGLTIVSNGTSWQKAYQEWKQYKASTDYVVTFDAKTDGSAAGGKVWVINETTGSTIAAYNFTNTAWQTHTFTFSSPASSTDEIRVYLGHNSYTTSGGKAYFDNVVIKQSGDSW
;
A
#
# COMPACT_ATOMS: atom_id res chain seq x y z
N MET A 1 -5.75 4.70 -17.48
CA MET A 1 -4.85 5.26 -16.44
C MET A 1 -3.45 5.44 -16.99
N ARG A 2 -2.99 6.70 -17.12
CA ARG A 2 -1.57 6.99 -17.28
C ARG A 2 -0.86 6.65 -15.96
N PRO A 3 0.41 6.20 -15.97
CA PRO A 3 1.16 5.98 -14.74
C PRO A 3 1.24 7.29 -13.95
N PHE A 4 0.99 7.21 -12.65
CA PHE A 4 1.28 8.30 -11.73
C PHE A 4 2.81 8.42 -11.63
N ASP A 5 3.39 9.38 -12.34
CA ASP A 5 4.79 9.75 -12.16
C ASP A 5 4.91 10.53 -10.84
N GLN A 6 5.39 9.83 -9.81
CA GLN A 6 5.56 10.32 -8.44
C GLN A 6 6.54 11.50 -8.32
N ARG A 7 7.24 11.88 -9.39
CA ARG A 7 8.28 12.92 -9.37
C ARG A 7 7.76 14.36 -9.47
N ASN A 8 6.50 14.58 -9.81
CA ASN A 8 5.96 15.94 -10.01
C ASN A 8 5.47 16.66 -8.74
N LEU A 9 5.68 16.11 -7.54
CA LEU A 9 5.26 16.75 -6.27
C LEU A 9 6.40 17.36 -5.45
N ASN A 10 7.66 17.29 -5.89
CA ASN A 10 8.80 17.80 -5.13
C ASN A 10 9.59 18.88 -5.90
N HIS A 11 8.99 20.05 -6.13
CA HIS A 11 9.74 21.22 -6.60
C HIS A 11 9.24 22.54 -6.02
N VAL A 12 9.31 22.71 -4.69
CA VAL A 12 9.60 24.04 -4.09
C VAL A 12 10.31 23.82 -2.75
N GLN A 13 11.33 24.64 -2.47
CA GLN A 13 12.08 24.79 -1.20
C GLN A 13 13.29 23.89 -0.97
N ARG A 14 14.25 23.93 -1.90
CA ARG A 14 15.68 23.80 -1.56
C ARG A 14 16.39 25.13 -1.78
N THR A 15 16.36 26.00 -0.77
CA THR A 15 17.36 27.06 -0.55
C THR A 15 17.10 27.71 0.80
N GLY A 16 17.79 27.24 1.84
CA GLY A 16 17.72 27.88 3.16
C GLY A 16 17.89 26.96 4.38
N MET A 17 18.75 25.94 4.35
CA MET A 17 18.94 25.05 5.52
C MET A 17 20.41 24.76 5.87
N CYS A 18 21.35 25.66 5.49
CA CYS A 18 22.76 25.51 5.87
C CYS A 18 23.22 26.46 6.99
N ALA A 19 22.36 27.34 7.51
CA ALA A 19 22.75 28.31 8.53
C ALA A 19 22.11 28.07 9.93
N LEU A 20 21.06 27.25 10.04
CA LEU A 20 20.34 27.05 11.32
C LEU A 20 20.80 25.82 12.14
N LEU A 21 21.56 24.90 11.52
CA LEU A 21 22.11 23.70 12.18
C LEU A 21 23.34 23.99 13.04
N ALA A 22 23.98 25.15 12.89
CA ALA A 22 25.17 25.51 13.66
C ALA A 22 24.89 26.07 15.07
N LEU A 23 23.63 26.46 15.38
CA LEU A 23 23.31 27.14 16.64
C LEU A 23 22.61 26.26 17.70
N ILE A 24 22.18 25.05 17.35
CA ILE A 24 21.50 24.11 18.29
C ILE A 24 22.51 23.18 18.98
N LEU A 25 23.79 23.23 18.62
CA LEU A 25 24.84 22.36 19.16
C LEU A 25 25.38 22.73 20.56
N LEU A 26 24.87 23.79 21.21
CA LEU A 26 25.49 24.28 22.45
C LEU A 26 24.77 23.95 23.75
N PHE A 27 23.47 23.65 23.79
CA PHE A 27 22.81 23.23 25.04
C PHE A 27 21.58 22.35 24.77
N GLY A 28 21.82 21.07 24.50
CA GLY A 28 20.78 20.06 24.44
C GLY A 28 21.42 18.69 24.26
N THR A 29 21.57 17.95 25.37
CA THR A 29 21.84 16.52 25.30
C THR A 29 20.59 15.83 24.76
N VAL A 30 20.44 15.81 23.43
CA VAL A 30 19.59 14.81 22.79
C VAL A 30 20.24 13.47 23.12
N PRO A 31 19.56 12.52 23.78
CA PRO A 31 20.14 11.21 24.00
C PRO A 31 20.52 10.68 22.62
N ALA A 32 21.80 10.32 22.45
CA ALA A 32 22.24 9.59 21.28
C ALA A 32 21.35 8.33 21.22
N VAL A 33 20.48 8.26 20.22
CA VAL A 33 19.75 7.04 19.92
C VAL A 33 20.84 6.02 19.63
N PHE A 34 21.03 5.06 20.54
CA PHE A 34 21.95 3.96 20.29
C PHE A 34 21.47 3.27 19.01
N ALA A 35 22.34 3.13 18.02
CA ALA A 35 22.06 2.34 16.82
C ALA A 35 21.57 0.96 17.26
N SER A 36 20.45 0.49 16.69
CA SER A 36 19.84 -0.78 17.09
C SER A 36 20.74 -1.99 16.78
N GLY A 37 21.74 -1.80 15.92
CA GLY A 37 22.56 -2.88 15.37
C GLY A 37 22.00 -3.43 14.06
N ASN A 38 20.84 -2.94 13.62
CA ASN A 38 20.25 -3.21 12.31
C ASN A 38 20.08 -1.90 11.52
N ASP A 39 20.88 -1.72 10.48
CA ASP A 39 20.88 -0.49 9.67
C ASP A 39 19.51 -0.21 9.02
N TRP A 40 18.76 -1.25 8.62
CA TRP A 40 17.43 -1.07 8.05
C TRP A 40 16.41 -0.61 9.08
N TYR A 41 16.50 -1.07 10.32
CA TYR A 41 15.64 -0.59 11.39
C TYR A 41 15.94 0.88 11.71
N ASP A 42 17.21 1.24 11.79
CA ASP A 42 17.65 2.60 12.09
C ASP A 42 17.22 3.58 10.95
N ASP A 43 17.39 3.19 9.69
CA ASP A 43 16.92 3.94 8.52
C ASP A 43 15.39 4.10 8.51
N TYR A 44 14.67 3.04 8.85
CA TYR A 44 13.20 3.10 8.96
C TYR A 44 12.78 4.08 10.05
N VAL A 45 13.35 3.98 11.25
CA VAL A 45 12.99 4.84 12.40
C VAL A 45 13.30 6.30 12.08
N ALA A 46 14.44 6.59 11.43
CA ALA A 46 14.80 7.93 11.02
C ALA A 46 13.81 8.51 9.99
N TYR A 47 13.42 7.70 8.99
CA TYR A 47 12.43 8.09 8.00
C TYR A 47 11.06 8.33 8.63
N GLU A 48 10.57 7.38 9.42
CA GLU A 48 9.28 7.43 10.10
C GLU A 48 9.17 8.64 11.04
N SER A 49 10.23 8.92 11.81
CA SER A 49 10.25 10.08 12.72
C SER A 49 10.13 11.42 11.98
N SER A 50 10.54 11.50 10.70
CA SER A 50 10.52 12.73 9.92
C SER A 50 9.35 12.84 8.94
N GLN A 51 8.84 11.71 8.44
CA GLN A 51 7.84 11.66 7.38
C GLN A 51 6.58 10.90 7.76
N GLY A 52 6.59 10.08 8.81
CA GLY A 52 5.50 9.16 9.15
C GLY A 52 4.15 9.86 9.30
N GLY A 53 4.14 11.11 9.77
CA GLY A 53 2.91 11.87 9.97
C GLY A 53 2.32 12.60 8.75
N ASN A 54 2.87 12.40 7.54
CA ASN A 54 2.55 13.27 6.40
C ASN A 54 1.16 13.06 5.76
N TYR A 55 0.57 11.85 5.85
CA TYR A 55 -0.60 11.51 5.03
C TYR A 55 -1.83 11.04 5.80
N TYR A 56 -1.72 10.55 7.04
CA TYR A 56 -2.85 9.99 7.79
C TYR A 56 -4.01 10.98 8.04
N ALA A 57 -3.74 12.29 8.03
CA ALA A 57 -4.75 13.35 8.18
C ALA A 57 -5.36 13.80 6.84
N SER A 58 -4.98 13.21 5.71
CA SER A 58 -5.55 13.51 4.39
C SER A 58 -7.01 13.06 4.29
N SER A 59 -7.84 13.86 3.61
CA SER A 59 -9.19 13.46 3.18
C SER A 59 -9.23 12.89 1.75
N ASP A 60 -8.09 12.87 1.06
CA ASP A 60 -7.94 12.34 -0.30
C ASP A 60 -7.63 10.85 -0.26
N SER A 61 -8.59 10.02 -0.68
CA SER A 61 -8.47 8.56 -0.65
C SER A 61 -7.31 8.01 -1.48
N ALA A 62 -6.85 8.74 -2.49
CA ALA A 62 -5.66 8.36 -3.25
C ALA A 62 -4.38 8.46 -2.40
N LEU A 63 -4.27 9.50 -1.56
CA LEU A 63 -3.12 9.64 -0.65
C LEU A 63 -3.21 8.62 0.48
N LEU A 64 -4.40 8.34 0.98
CA LEU A 64 -4.60 7.31 1.99
C LEU A 64 -4.28 5.90 1.43
N GLY A 65 -4.78 5.59 0.23
CA GLY A 65 -4.58 4.30 -0.43
C GLY A 65 -3.14 4.07 -0.93
N TRP A 66 -2.51 5.08 -1.56
CA TRP A 66 -1.18 4.94 -2.19
C TRP A 66 -0.03 5.54 -1.37
N GLN A 67 -0.28 6.02 -0.16
CA GLN A 67 0.77 6.39 0.80
C GLN A 67 0.47 5.78 2.17
N GLU A 68 -0.55 6.27 2.86
CA GLU A 68 -0.78 5.95 4.28
C GLU A 68 -0.92 4.45 4.55
N SER A 69 -1.60 3.72 3.67
CA SER A 69 -1.76 2.26 3.76
C SER A 69 -0.42 1.52 3.90
N TYR A 70 0.64 2.00 3.25
CA TYR A 70 1.96 1.40 3.30
C TYR A 70 2.60 1.61 4.67
N MET A 71 2.45 2.78 5.28
CA MET A 71 2.93 3.02 6.65
C MET A 71 2.15 2.22 7.67
N LEU A 72 0.82 2.16 7.57
CA LEU A 72 0.00 1.31 8.44
C LEU A 72 0.41 -0.16 8.38
N ARG A 73 0.64 -0.71 7.18
CA ARG A 73 1.16 -2.09 7.03
C ARG A 73 2.56 -2.25 7.62
N SER A 74 3.41 -1.24 7.52
CA SER A 74 4.77 -1.30 8.08
C SER A 74 4.79 -1.30 9.61
N TYR A 75 3.88 -0.59 10.27
CA TYR A 75 3.73 -0.65 11.74
C TYR A 75 3.32 -2.04 12.23
N ILE A 76 2.42 -2.72 11.52
CA ILE A 76 2.04 -4.11 11.84
C ILE A 76 3.24 -5.04 11.67
N ASN A 77 4.00 -4.91 10.57
CA ASN A 77 5.22 -5.70 10.38
C ASN A 77 6.25 -5.46 11.50
N LEU A 78 6.43 -4.21 11.95
CA LEU A 78 7.35 -3.91 13.04
C LEU A 78 6.88 -4.47 14.38
N TYR A 79 5.58 -4.39 14.67
CA TYR A 79 5.01 -5.07 15.83
C TYR A 79 5.25 -6.59 15.74
N ASP A 80 5.00 -7.22 14.60
CA ASP A 80 5.20 -8.66 14.42
C ASP A 80 6.60 -9.13 14.81
N MET A 81 7.62 -8.35 14.42
CA MET A 81 9.03 -8.68 14.64
C MET A 81 9.53 -8.32 16.04
N THR A 82 9.12 -7.16 16.55
CA THR A 82 9.69 -6.60 17.78
C THR A 82 8.84 -6.90 19.02
N LYS A 83 7.55 -7.15 18.81
CA LYS A 83 6.49 -7.16 19.83
C LYS A 83 6.39 -5.85 20.62
N ASN A 84 6.99 -4.76 20.11
CA ASN A 84 6.86 -3.44 20.71
C ASN A 84 5.49 -2.84 20.32
N THR A 85 4.64 -2.65 21.32
CA THR A 85 3.29 -2.10 21.16
C THR A 85 3.29 -0.61 20.80
N ASP A 86 4.39 0.13 20.94
CA ASP A 86 4.50 1.52 20.47
C ASP A 86 4.17 1.65 18.97
N TRP A 87 4.49 0.62 18.18
CA TRP A 87 4.12 0.57 16.76
C TRP A 87 2.61 0.44 16.56
N LEU A 88 1.92 -0.28 17.44
CA LEU A 88 0.46 -0.37 17.43
C LEU A 88 -0.19 0.92 17.95
N ASP A 89 0.43 1.64 18.88
CA ASP A 89 -0.03 2.95 19.31
C ASP A 89 -0.01 3.95 18.15
N LYS A 90 1.10 3.99 17.39
CA LYS A 90 1.21 4.78 16.15
C LYS A 90 0.18 4.35 15.11
N PHE A 91 0.02 3.04 14.91
CA PHE A 91 -1.01 2.50 14.02
C PHE A 91 -2.39 3.04 14.38
N THR A 92 -2.78 2.94 15.66
CA THR A 92 -4.14 3.33 16.05
C THR A 92 -4.35 4.84 16.01
N LEU A 93 -3.33 5.65 16.29
CA LEU A 93 -3.40 7.11 16.08
C LEU A 93 -3.73 7.44 14.61
N HIS A 94 -3.03 6.79 13.69
CA HIS A 94 -3.24 7.01 12.26
C HIS A 94 -4.60 6.47 11.81
N ALA A 95 -4.94 5.22 12.18
CA ALA A 95 -6.21 4.60 11.83
C ALA A 95 -7.41 5.37 12.38
N ASP A 96 -7.37 5.86 13.62
CA ASP A 96 -8.43 6.70 14.21
C ASP A 96 -8.65 7.98 13.39
N THR A 97 -7.56 8.62 12.95
CA THR A 97 -7.64 9.85 12.14
C THR A 97 -8.16 9.56 10.74
N VAL A 98 -7.69 8.48 10.11
CA VAL A 98 -8.16 8.04 8.79
C VAL A 98 -9.66 7.75 8.81
N LEU A 99 -10.14 7.02 9.82
CA LEU A 99 -11.57 6.76 10.01
C LEU A 99 -12.35 8.04 10.31
N GLY A 100 -11.79 8.94 11.12
CA GLY A 100 -12.40 10.24 11.41
C GLY A 100 -12.54 11.16 10.19
N ASN A 101 -11.78 10.90 9.13
CA ASN A 101 -11.86 11.61 7.84
C ASN A 101 -12.84 10.95 6.85
N ALA A 102 -13.45 9.82 7.19
CA ALA A 102 -14.49 9.24 6.36
C ALA A 102 -15.74 10.14 6.36
N ASP A 103 -16.38 10.30 5.20
CA ASP A 103 -17.61 11.06 5.05
C ASP A 103 -18.66 10.30 4.23
N ASP A 104 -19.92 10.73 4.36
CA ASP A 104 -21.06 10.32 3.53
C ASP A 104 -21.52 11.56 2.74
N SER A 105 -20.60 12.12 1.94
CA SER A 105 -20.88 13.35 1.19
C SER A 105 -21.87 13.13 0.04
N ASP A 106 -21.94 11.92 -0.51
CA ASP A 106 -22.92 11.54 -1.54
C ASP A 106 -24.31 11.18 -0.97
N GLY A 107 -24.41 10.96 0.35
CA GLY A 107 -25.66 10.75 1.08
C GLY A 107 -26.29 9.40 0.74
N ASP A 108 -25.45 8.39 0.53
CA ASP A 108 -25.84 7.02 0.23
C ASP A 108 -26.06 6.16 1.48
N GLY A 109 -25.71 6.71 2.66
CA GLY A 109 -25.86 6.09 3.97
C GLY A 109 -24.63 5.31 4.45
N TYR A 110 -23.52 5.34 3.69
CA TYR A 110 -22.26 4.67 4.00
C TYR A 110 -21.10 5.66 4.06
N SER A 111 -20.44 5.73 5.21
CA SER A 111 -19.22 6.55 5.34
C SER A 111 -18.04 5.91 4.60
N GLY A 112 -17.21 6.72 3.95
CA GLY A 112 -15.93 6.26 3.43
C GLY A 112 -15.09 7.37 2.85
N TRP A 113 -14.19 7.03 1.92
CA TRP A 113 -13.24 8.00 1.38
C TRP A 113 -13.35 8.16 -0.13
N SER A 114 -13.11 9.38 -0.60
CA SER A 114 -13.24 9.76 -2.00
C SER A 114 -12.00 10.52 -2.49
N THR A 115 -11.81 10.58 -3.81
CA THR A 115 -10.77 11.41 -4.43
C THR A 115 -11.25 11.97 -5.76
N TYR A 116 -10.66 13.09 -6.16
CA TYR A 116 -10.91 13.73 -7.45
C TYR A 116 -9.88 13.35 -8.53
N ARG A 117 -8.79 12.68 -8.15
CA ARG A 117 -7.60 12.54 -9.01
C ARG A 117 -7.79 11.67 -10.24
N TYR A 118 -8.72 10.71 -10.17
CA TYR A 118 -8.96 9.74 -11.24
C TYR A 118 -10.29 9.98 -11.96
N SER A 119 -11.03 10.98 -11.48
CA SER A 119 -12.38 11.31 -11.93
C SER A 119 -12.35 12.01 -13.29
N PRO A 120 -13.41 11.88 -14.11
CA PRO A 120 -13.57 12.64 -15.34
C PRO A 120 -13.33 14.14 -15.13
N ASN A 121 -12.66 14.78 -16.09
CA ASN A 121 -12.60 16.23 -16.16
C ASN A 121 -13.83 16.74 -16.90
N LEU A 122 -14.68 17.50 -16.21
CA LEU A 122 -15.94 18.03 -16.75
C LEU A 122 -15.76 19.29 -17.58
N THR A 123 -14.56 19.89 -17.58
CA THR A 123 -14.28 21.04 -18.45
C THR A 123 -13.93 20.57 -19.86
N THR A 124 -14.50 21.21 -20.86
CA THR A 124 -14.05 21.07 -22.24
C THR A 124 -12.90 22.04 -22.51
N ASN A 125 -11.83 21.54 -23.13
CA ASN A 125 -10.71 22.35 -23.63
C ASN A 125 -10.12 23.29 -22.56
N GLY A 126 -9.87 22.74 -21.37
CA GLY A 126 -9.32 23.46 -20.21
C GLY A 126 -7.91 24.01 -20.41
N THR A 127 -7.15 23.44 -21.34
CA THR A 127 -5.82 23.94 -21.75
C THR A 127 -5.89 25.00 -22.85
N PHE A 128 -7.09 25.27 -23.37
CA PHE A 128 -7.34 26.29 -24.40
C PHE A 128 -6.63 26.05 -25.76
N ALA A 129 -6.05 24.87 -25.97
CA ALA A 129 -5.29 24.51 -27.16
C ALA A 129 -6.12 24.47 -28.45
N ALA A 130 -7.43 24.22 -28.35
CA ALA A 130 -8.34 24.20 -29.50
C ALA A 130 -9.15 25.51 -29.61
N GLY A 131 -9.28 26.05 -30.83
CA GLY A 131 -10.11 27.22 -31.12
C GLY A 131 -11.56 26.80 -31.39
N ALA A 132 -12.51 27.68 -31.11
CA ALA A 132 -13.90 27.46 -31.44
C ALA A 132 -14.11 27.51 -32.97
N ALA A 133 -15.08 26.73 -33.46
CA ALA A 133 -15.45 26.78 -34.87
C ALA A 133 -15.93 28.19 -35.24
N GLY A 134 -15.29 28.81 -36.24
CA GLY A 134 -15.61 30.16 -36.68
C GLY A 134 -14.98 31.30 -35.87
N ASP A 135 -14.33 31.01 -34.74
CA ASP A 135 -13.56 31.99 -33.96
C ASP A 135 -12.31 31.35 -33.34
N ALA A 136 -11.19 31.49 -34.04
CA ALA A 136 -9.91 30.94 -33.61
C ALA A 136 -9.32 31.65 -32.38
N THR A 137 -9.90 32.75 -31.90
CA THR A 137 -9.46 33.44 -30.67
C THR A 137 -10.23 32.99 -29.43
N LEU A 138 -11.40 32.39 -29.61
CA LEU A 138 -12.20 31.81 -28.55
C LEU A 138 -11.78 30.36 -28.33
N PRO A 139 -11.49 29.90 -27.10
CA PRO A 139 -11.33 28.48 -26.86
C PRO A 139 -12.62 27.70 -27.17
N GLY A 140 -12.50 26.58 -27.89
CA GLY A 140 -13.66 25.71 -28.16
C GLY A 140 -14.34 25.26 -26.86
N GLY A 141 -15.68 25.25 -26.83
CA GLY A 141 -16.48 24.90 -25.65
C GLY A 141 -16.72 26.05 -24.66
N TRP A 142 -16.07 27.19 -24.84
CA TRP A 142 -16.23 28.36 -23.97
C TRP A 142 -17.06 29.47 -24.61
N THR A 143 -17.74 30.27 -23.79
CA THR A 143 -18.59 31.39 -24.20
C THR A 143 -18.12 32.69 -23.57
N ARG A 144 -18.04 33.76 -24.38
CA ARG A 144 -17.76 35.12 -23.87
C ARG A 144 -19.01 35.73 -23.25
N PHE A 145 -18.82 36.43 -22.14
CA PHE A 145 -19.83 37.29 -21.56
C PHE A 145 -19.31 38.72 -21.55
N GLN A 146 -20.00 39.63 -22.25
CA GLN A 146 -19.61 41.04 -22.42
C GLN A 146 -18.18 41.26 -22.96
N SER A 147 -17.55 40.21 -23.50
CA SER A 147 -16.16 40.19 -23.96
C SER A 147 -16.04 40.02 -25.46
N THR A 148 -14.88 40.36 -25.98
CA THR A 148 -14.55 40.35 -27.42
C THR A 148 -13.28 39.54 -27.68
N SER A 149 -12.90 39.37 -28.94
CA SER A 149 -11.63 38.74 -29.34
C SER A 149 -10.39 39.51 -28.91
N THR A 150 -10.52 40.74 -28.41
CA THR A 150 -9.40 41.54 -27.87
C THR A 150 -9.34 41.57 -26.35
N THR A 151 -10.44 41.23 -25.66
CA THR A 151 -10.54 41.25 -24.19
C THR A 151 -10.60 39.87 -23.57
N ALA A 152 -11.02 38.84 -24.31
CA ALA A 152 -11.00 37.45 -23.86
C ALA A 152 -10.55 36.56 -25.02
N TYR A 153 -9.30 36.10 -25.02
CA TYR A 153 -8.75 35.33 -26.13
C TYR A 153 -7.69 34.32 -25.69
N ARG A 154 -7.61 33.20 -26.42
CA ARG A 154 -6.49 32.26 -26.28
C ARG A 154 -5.22 32.83 -26.88
N SER A 155 -4.08 32.54 -26.28
CA SER A 155 -2.77 33.00 -26.73
C SER A 155 -1.71 31.93 -26.57
N ASN A 156 -0.84 31.83 -27.57
CA ASN A 156 0.38 31.03 -27.55
C ASN A 156 1.65 31.88 -27.42
N SER A 157 1.50 33.15 -27.05
CA SER A 157 2.64 34.03 -26.82
C SER A 157 3.38 33.62 -25.53
N PRO A 158 4.72 33.70 -25.50
CA PRO A 158 5.48 33.41 -24.30
C PRO A 158 4.95 34.17 -23.07
N GLY A 159 4.73 33.45 -21.98
CA GLY A 159 4.19 33.99 -20.74
C GLY A 159 2.66 34.12 -20.69
N ALA A 160 1.93 33.73 -21.73
CA ALA A 160 0.47 33.67 -21.73
C ALA A 160 -0.11 32.27 -21.42
N TYR A 161 0.75 31.26 -21.35
CA TYR A 161 0.46 29.87 -20.96
C TYR A 161 1.46 29.36 -19.92
N ASN A 162 1.12 28.29 -19.23
CA ASN A 162 1.98 27.64 -18.25
C ASN A 162 2.85 26.58 -18.93
N THR A 163 4.16 26.63 -18.69
CA THR A 163 5.12 25.71 -19.34
C THR A 163 5.19 24.33 -18.70
N VAL A 164 4.46 24.09 -17.60
CA VAL A 164 4.31 22.75 -17.01
C VAL A 164 3.31 21.91 -17.79
N ALA A 165 2.33 22.55 -18.45
CA ALA A 165 1.39 21.88 -19.34
C ALA A 165 2.12 21.36 -20.59
N SER A 166 1.65 20.25 -21.18
CA SER A 166 2.25 19.68 -22.40
C SER A 166 1.92 20.46 -23.68
N ASP A 167 1.20 21.58 -23.59
CA ASP A 167 0.83 22.41 -24.73
C ASP A 167 1.31 23.87 -24.59
N THR A 168 1.01 24.67 -25.60
CA THR A 168 1.56 26.03 -25.78
C THR A 168 0.46 27.09 -25.86
N TRP A 169 -0.71 26.83 -25.26
CA TRP A 169 -1.83 27.75 -25.28
C TRP A 169 -2.32 28.05 -23.87
N GLY A 170 -2.84 29.26 -23.68
CA GLY A 170 -3.46 29.68 -22.43
C GLY A 170 -4.52 30.74 -22.71
N MET A 171 -5.35 31.04 -21.71
CA MET A 171 -6.41 32.04 -21.83
C MET A 171 -5.97 33.38 -21.25
N VAL A 172 -6.13 34.45 -22.03
CA VAL A 172 -5.88 35.84 -21.62
C VAL A 172 -7.20 36.58 -21.47
N LEU A 173 -7.44 37.13 -20.29
CA LEU A 173 -8.58 37.98 -19.98
C LEU A 173 -8.09 39.38 -19.62
N LYS A 174 -8.66 40.41 -20.25
CA LYS A 174 -8.32 41.81 -20.03
C LYS A 174 -9.54 42.60 -19.58
N THR A 175 -9.36 43.50 -18.61
CA THR A 175 -10.38 44.50 -18.28
C THR A 175 -10.47 45.57 -19.38
N ASN A 176 -11.63 46.25 -19.44
CA ASN A 176 -11.83 47.42 -20.28
C ASN A 176 -12.28 48.67 -19.48
N GLY A 177 -12.29 48.58 -18.14
CA GLY A 177 -12.69 49.65 -17.22
C GLY A 177 -14.18 50.01 -17.21
N THR A 178 -15.02 49.37 -18.02
CA THR A 178 -16.41 49.84 -18.26
C THR A 178 -17.47 48.74 -18.16
N SER A 179 -17.12 47.49 -18.42
CA SER A 179 -18.02 46.35 -18.32
C SER A 179 -17.28 45.09 -17.91
N TRP A 180 -18.01 44.10 -17.41
CA TRP A 180 -17.42 42.82 -17.05
C TRP A 180 -16.82 42.14 -18.29
N GLN A 181 -15.59 41.67 -18.18
CA GLN A 181 -14.97 40.83 -19.19
C GLN A 181 -14.81 39.44 -18.58
N LYS A 182 -15.52 38.45 -19.12
CA LYS A 182 -15.63 37.09 -18.55
C LYS A 182 -15.74 36.02 -19.63
N LEU A 183 -15.34 34.82 -19.27
CA LEU A 183 -15.51 33.60 -20.04
C LEU A 183 -16.21 32.55 -19.17
N TYR A 184 -17.11 31.76 -19.75
CA TYR A 184 -17.75 30.67 -19.01
C TYR A 184 -18.03 29.46 -19.89
N GLN A 185 -18.24 28.32 -19.25
CA GLN A 185 -18.80 27.13 -19.89
C GLN A 185 -19.80 26.44 -18.95
N PRO A 186 -20.85 25.79 -19.48
CA PRO A 186 -21.69 24.91 -18.67
C PRO A 186 -20.89 23.69 -18.22
N ILE A 187 -21.20 23.17 -17.04
CA ILE A 187 -20.63 21.91 -16.54
C ILE A 187 -21.77 20.95 -16.18
N SER A 188 -21.65 19.70 -16.61
CA SER A 188 -22.48 18.61 -16.08
C SER A 188 -22.07 18.31 -14.64
N TYR A 189 -22.93 17.65 -13.87
CA TYR A 189 -22.60 17.25 -12.49
C TYR A 189 -23.48 16.09 -12.03
N GLU A 190 -23.00 15.41 -11.00
CA GLU A 190 -23.72 14.40 -10.23
C GLU A 190 -24.29 15.05 -8.97
N PRO A 191 -25.59 14.88 -8.67
CA PRO A 191 -26.20 15.47 -7.48
C PRO A 191 -25.47 15.07 -6.20
N LYS A 192 -25.51 15.96 -5.19
CA LYS A 192 -24.85 15.79 -3.88
C LYS A 192 -23.33 15.58 -3.92
N THR A 193 -22.71 15.66 -5.09
CA THR A 193 -21.29 15.32 -5.23
C THR A 193 -20.42 16.53 -4.93
N LYS A 194 -19.34 16.30 -4.18
CA LYS A 194 -18.28 17.31 -4.00
C LYS A 194 -17.41 17.36 -5.25
N TYR A 195 -17.06 18.56 -5.70
CA TYR A 195 -16.20 18.80 -6.86
C TYR A 195 -14.99 19.64 -6.48
N ARG A 196 -13.87 19.39 -7.17
CA ARG A 196 -12.68 20.25 -7.16
C ARG A 196 -12.56 20.96 -8.49
N VAL A 197 -12.41 22.29 -8.43
CA VAL A 197 -11.87 23.09 -9.53
C VAL A 197 -10.37 23.25 -9.33
N SER A 198 -9.59 22.99 -10.36
CA SER A 198 -8.14 23.26 -10.39
C SER A 198 -7.77 24.02 -11.65
N PHE A 199 -6.80 24.92 -11.57
CA PHE A 199 -6.29 25.68 -12.71
C PHE A 199 -4.95 26.31 -12.36
N TYR A 200 -4.12 26.57 -13.38
CA TYR A 200 -3.02 27.52 -13.24
C TYR A 200 -3.51 28.94 -13.48
N GLY A 201 -3.15 29.85 -12.58
CA GLY A 201 -3.54 31.26 -12.67
C GLY A 201 -2.38 32.20 -12.38
N LYS A 202 -2.34 33.33 -13.10
CA LYS A 202 -1.53 34.51 -12.73
C LYS A 202 -2.16 35.80 -13.25
N THR A 203 -1.65 36.94 -12.80
CA THR A 203 -2.06 38.27 -13.24
C THR A 203 -0.85 39.10 -13.68
N ASN A 204 -1.12 40.28 -14.23
CA ASN A 204 -0.08 41.29 -14.47
C ASN A 204 0.21 42.17 -13.24
N GLY A 205 -0.26 41.82 -12.04
CA GLY A 205 -0.07 42.60 -10.81
C GLY A 205 -0.98 43.82 -10.67
N SER A 206 -1.99 43.95 -11.53
CA SER A 206 -2.97 45.03 -11.47
C SER A 206 -3.99 44.85 -10.33
N ALA A 207 -4.71 45.94 -10.01
CA ALA A 207 -5.79 45.92 -9.03
C ALA A 207 -7.01 45.07 -9.45
N ALA A 208 -7.13 44.69 -10.73
CA ALA A 208 -8.25 43.90 -11.24
C ALA A 208 -8.37 42.52 -10.59
N LYS A 209 -7.21 41.91 -10.28
CA LYS A 209 -7.04 40.51 -9.84
C LYS A 209 -7.69 39.49 -10.80
N GLY A 210 -7.37 38.22 -10.64
CA GLY A 210 -8.08 37.12 -11.30
C GLY A 210 -9.15 36.53 -10.39
N ARG A 211 -10.20 35.96 -10.97
CA ARG A 211 -11.27 35.27 -10.25
C ARG A 211 -11.75 34.06 -11.03
N VAL A 212 -11.93 32.94 -10.34
CA VAL A 212 -12.64 31.75 -10.84
C VAL A 212 -13.80 31.45 -9.90
N TYR A 213 -14.97 31.13 -10.44
CA TYR A 213 -16.14 30.79 -9.63
C TYR A 213 -17.09 29.82 -10.33
N VAL A 214 -17.85 29.06 -9.55
CA VAL A 214 -18.93 28.19 -10.04
C VAL A 214 -20.26 28.85 -9.71
N HIS A 215 -21.10 29.04 -10.72
CA HIS A 215 -22.41 29.69 -10.59
C HIS A 215 -23.50 28.66 -10.88
N ASP A 216 -24.39 28.47 -9.90
CA ASP A 216 -25.68 27.86 -10.13
C ASP A 216 -26.64 28.91 -10.68
N ARG A 217 -26.88 28.87 -12.00
CA ARG A 217 -27.78 29.81 -12.68
C ARG A 217 -29.23 29.60 -12.26
N THR A 218 -29.62 28.36 -11.96
CA THR A 218 -30.99 28.03 -11.58
C THR A 218 -31.33 28.62 -10.23
N ALA A 219 -30.44 28.49 -9.24
CA ALA A 219 -30.61 29.10 -7.92
C ALA A 219 -30.14 30.57 -7.85
N ASN A 220 -29.43 31.04 -8.89
CA ASN A 220 -28.76 32.34 -8.93
C ASN A 220 -27.76 32.55 -7.77
N THR A 221 -26.95 31.53 -7.48
CA THR A 221 -25.98 31.54 -6.37
C THR A 221 -24.59 31.13 -6.82
N VAL A 222 -23.56 31.79 -6.29
CA VAL A 222 -22.17 31.36 -6.48
C VAL A 222 -21.87 30.26 -5.46
N LEU A 223 -21.61 29.04 -5.93
CA LEU A 223 -21.36 27.87 -5.08
C LEU A 223 -19.94 27.88 -4.48
N ALA A 224 -18.97 28.35 -5.27
CA ALA A 224 -17.60 28.58 -4.81
C ALA A 224 -16.94 29.67 -5.64
N SER A 225 -15.96 30.35 -5.05
CA SER A 225 -15.20 31.41 -5.72
C SER A 225 -13.81 31.52 -5.10
N VAL A 226 -12.81 31.75 -5.95
CA VAL A 226 -11.45 32.09 -5.54
C VAL A 226 -11.00 33.34 -6.28
N ILE A 227 -10.31 34.24 -5.57
CA ILE A 227 -9.65 35.43 -6.12
C ILE A 227 -8.15 35.24 -5.97
N PHE A 228 -7.38 35.63 -6.98
CA PHE A 228 -5.93 35.49 -6.98
C PHE A 228 -5.25 36.71 -7.63
N ASP A 229 -4.05 37.04 -7.19
CA ASP A 229 -3.27 38.17 -7.71
C ASP A 229 -1.78 37.82 -7.94
N ASN A 230 -1.42 36.54 -7.86
CA ASN A 230 -0.07 36.06 -8.14
C ASN A 230 0.44 36.57 -9.49
N THR A 231 1.66 37.10 -9.55
CA THR A 231 2.30 37.54 -10.80
C THR A 231 3.04 36.41 -11.53
N SER A 232 3.27 35.30 -10.83
CA SER A 232 3.81 34.06 -11.37
C SER A 232 2.70 33.00 -11.43
N TRP A 233 2.81 32.05 -12.37
CA TRP A 233 1.88 30.93 -12.45
C TRP A 233 1.84 30.16 -11.14
N GLN A 234 0.63 29.95 -10.62
CA GLN A 234 0.36 29.13 -9.43
C GLN A 234 -0.77 28.17 -9.74
N ASN A 235 -0.67 26.93 -9.24
CA ASN A 235 -1.79 26.01 -9.24
C ASN A 235 -2.75 26.41 -8.11
N ILE A 236 -3.98 26.74 -8.47
CA ILE A 236 -5.02 27.21 -7.56
C ILE A 236 -6.17 26.22 -7.60
N THR A 237 -6.68 25.88 -6.41
CA THR A 237 -7.81 24.96 -6.27
C THR A 237 -8.93 25.58 -5.43
N MET A 238 -10.17 25.20 -5.71
CA MET A 238 -11.31 25.44 -4.83
C MET A 238 -12.29 24.26 -4.93
N ASP A 239 -12.96 23.94 -3.83
CA ASP A 239 -13.97 22.88 -3.79
C ASP A 239 -15.38 23.48 -3.70
N PHE A 240 -16.37 22.76 -4.25
CA PHE A 240 -17.80 23.09 -4.10
C PHE A 240 -18.64 21.83 -4.01
N ASN A 241 -19.79 21.91 -3.36
CA ASN A 241 -20.79 20.83 -3.36
C ASN A 241 -21.84 21.12 -4.43
N ALA A 242 -22.13 20.15 -5.27
CA ALA A 242 -23.18 20.26 -6.26
C ALA A 242 -24.57 20.24 -5.60
N PRO A 243 -25.60 20.82 -6.26
CA PRO A 243 -26.97 20.77 -5.77
C PRO A 243 -27.44 19.33 -5.47
N ALA A 244 -28.29 19.18 -4.46
CA ALA A 244 -28.80 17.88 -4.02
C ALA A 244 -29.76 17.21 -5.03
N VAL A 245 -30.27 17.98 -6.00
CA VAL A 245 -31.17 17.51 -7.06
C VAL A 245 -30.54 17.74 -8.43
N SER A 246 -30.93 16.93 -9.40
CA SER A 246 -30.56 17.14 -10.80
C SER A 246 -31.32 18.32 -11.43
N GLY A 247 -30.86 18.78 -12.60
CA GLY A 247 -31.56 19.80 -13.39
C GLY A 247 -31.18 21.25 -13.10
N HIS A 248 -30.20 21.50 -12.22
CA HIS A 248 -29.63 22.84 -12.10
C HIS A 248 -28.67 23.13 -13.26
N ASN A 249 -28.58 24.39 -13.68
CA ASN A 249 -27.66 24.83 -14.72
C ASN A 249 -26.39 25.38 -14.05
N LEU A 250 -25.36 24.53 -13.93
CA LEU A 250 -24.09 24.94 -13.37
C LEU A 250 -23.14 25.45 -14.45
N GLU A 251 -22.42 26.52 -14.13
CA GLU A 251 -21.43 27.12 -15.01
C GLU A 251 -20.12 27.41 -14.28
N LEU A 252 -19.00 27.11 -14.93
CA LEU A 252 -17.67 27.54 -14.49
C LEU A 252 -17.30 28.85 -15.17
N TRP A 253 -16.86 29.83 -14.38
CA TRP A 253 -16.56 31.18 -14.83
C TRP A 253 -15.11 31.57 -14.58
N LEU A 254 -14.47 32.18 -15.59
CA LEU A 254 -13.21 32.90 -15.51
C LEU A 254 -13.49 34.41 -15.63
N ALA A 255 -12.99 35.19 -14.67
CA ALA A 255 -13.30 36.60 -14.55
C ALA A 255 -12.15 37.40 -13.91
N HIS A 256 -12.31 38.71 -13.83
CA HIS A 256 -11.61 39.56 -12.87
C HIS A 256 -12.39 39.68 -11.57
N ALA A 257 -11.73 40.08 -10.48
CA ALA A 257 -12.42 40.44 -9.24
C ALA A 257 -13.03 41.84 -9.31
N ASP A 258 -12.39 42.73 -10.07
CA ASP A 258 -12.85 44.09 -10.34
C ASP A 258 -12.67 44.44 -11.83
N TYR A 259 -13.76 44.81 -12.51
CA TYR A 259 -13.74 45.20 -13.92
C TYR A 259 -13.42 46.68 -14.14
N ALA A 260 -13.53 47.52 -13.11
CA ALA A 260 -13.29 48.96 -13.20
C ALA A 260 -11.79 49.29 -13.21
N ALA A 261 -10.95 48.38 -12.73
CA ALA A 261 -9.51 48.50 -12.83
C ALA A 261 -9.05 48.58 -14.30
N THR A 262 -8.24 49.57 -14.63
CA THR A 262 -7.67 49.76 -15.97
C THR A 262 -6.48 48.84 -16.21
N ASP A 263 -6.31 48.39 -17.45
CA ASP A 263 -5.17 47.57 -17.90
C ASP A 263 -4.95 46.27 -17.12
N GLY A 264 -6.01 45.72 -16.53
CA GLY A 264 -5.94 44.47 -15.79
C GLY A 264 -5.84 43.28 -16.72
N ILE A 265 -4.92 42.36 -16.45
CA ILE A 265 -4.78 41.11 -17.22
C ILE A 265 -4.71 39.93 -16.26
N ALA A 266 -5.55 38.92 -16.51
CA ALA A 266 -5.53 37.63 -15.85
C ALA A 266 -5.28 36.54 -16.89
N TYR A 267 -4.46 35.56 -16.50
CA TYR A 267 -4.07 34.43 -17.32
C TYR A 267 -4.54 33.15 -16.64
N PHE A 268 -5.07 32.23 -17.44
CA PHE A 268 -5.58 30.94 -16.98
C PHE A 268 -5.04 29.82 -17.87
N ASP A 269 -4.78 28.67 -17.29
CA ASP A 269 -4.35 27.47 -18.01
C ASP A 269 -4.72 26.19 -17.23
N ASP A 270 -4.75 25.03 -17.91
CA ASP A 270 -5.16 23.71 -17.40
C ASP A 270 -6.39 23.75 -16.46
N VAL A 271 -7.45 24.45 -16.87
CA VAL A 271 -8.67 24.51 -16.06
C VAL A 271 -9.35 23.13 -16.06
N ALA A 272 -9.66 22.60 -14.88
CA ALA A 272 -10.30 21.31 -14.72
C ALA A 272 -11.34 21.33 -13.59
N VAL A 273 -12.38 20.52 -13.74
CA VAL A 273 -13.42 20.26 -12.73
C VAL A 273 -13.58 18.75 -12.59
N ASN A 274 -13.28 18.22 -11.41
CA ASN A 274 -13.27 16.78 -11.15
C ASN A 274 -14.12 16.46 -9.91
N GLY A 275 -14.99 15.46 -10.01
CA GLY A 275 -15.83 15.00 -8.89
C GLY A 275 -15.03 14.18 -7.87
N TRP A 276 -15.37 14.26 -6.60
CA TRP A 276 -14.82 13.38 -5.57
C TRP A 276 -15.63 12.10 -5.54
N PHE A 277 -15.03 10.99 -5.95
CA PHE A 277 -15.70 9.68 -6.00
C PHE A 277 -14.95 8.62 -5.17
N PRO A 278 -15.67 7.61 -4.66
CA PRO A 278 -15.05 6.47 -3.99
C PRO A 278 -14.41 5.51 -5.02
N TYR A 279 -13.33 4.84 -4.63
CA TYR A 279 -12.66 3.83 -5.45
C TYR A 279 -12.35 2.58 -4.62
N ILE A 280 -12.78 1.41 -5.10
CA ILE A 280 -12.72 0.16 -4.34
C ILE A 280 -11.30 -0.25 -3.98
N VAL A 281 -10.35 0.10 -4.84
CA VAL A 281 -8.93 -0.13 -4.60
C VAL A 281 -8.42 0.67 -3.40
N HIS A 282 -8.86 1.91 -3.20
CA HIS A 282 -8.43 2.70 -2.05
C HIS A 282 -9.02 2.15 -0.76
N ASP A 283 -10.31 1.80 -0.77
CA ASP A 283 -10.94 1.14 0.38
C ASP A 283 -10.26 -0.18 0.74
N GLY A 284 -9.90 -0.99 -0.27
CA GLY A 284 -9.14 -2.21 -0.07
C GLY A 284 -7.75 -1.92 0.51
N MET A 285 -7.01 -1.00 -0.09
CA MET A 285 -5.65 -0.64 0.35
C MET A 285 -5.62 -0.11 1.79
N ILE A 286 -6.57 0.75 2.18
CA ILE A 286 -6.70 1.31 3.53
C ILE A 286 -7.26 0.27 4.50
N GLY A 287 -8.29 -0.46 4.07
CA GLY A 287 -8.99 -1.44 4.90
C GLY A 287 -8.14 -2.64 5.27
N VAL A 288 -7.26 -3.11 4.37
CA VAL A 288 -6.41 -4.28 4.66
C VAL A 288 -5.57 -4.14 5.93
N PRO A 289 -4.72 -3.10 6.11
CA PRO A 289 -3.96 -2.97 7.35
C PRO A 289 -4.86 -2.85 8.59
N ILE A 290 -6.04 -2.22 8.46
CA ILE A 290 -7.01 -2.13 9.56
C ILE A 290 -7.58 -3.51 9.91
N ALA A 291 -7.94 -4.31 8.91
CA ALA A 291 -8.37 -5.69 9.08
C ALA A 291 -7.26 -6.57 9.66
N ASP A 292 -6.02 -6.38 9.23
CA ASP A 292 -4.86 -7.07 9.78
C ASP A 292 -4.67 -6.73 11.26
N PHE A 293 -4.76 -5.46 11.66
CA PHE A 293 -4.68 -5.06 13.06
C PHE A 293 -5.75 -5.76 13.91
N ILE A 294 -7.01 -5.78 13.44
CA ILE A 294 -8.11 -6.48 14.13
C ILE A 294 -7.75 -7.96 14.30
N ARG A 295 -7.28 -8.60 13.22
CA ARG A 295 -6.87 -10.01 13.22
C ARG A 295 -5.74 -10.29 14.22
N HIS A 296 -4.80 -9.37 14.43
CA HIS A 296 -3.75 -9.53 15.44
C HIS A 296 -4.31 -9.46 16.86
N VAL A 297 -5.20 -8.50 17.14
CA VAL A 297 -5.85 -8.37 18.45
C VAL A 297 -6.69 -9.61 18.77
N ASP A 298 -7.43 -10.15 17.80
CA ASP A 298 -8.25 -11.35 17.98
C ASP A 298 -7.41 -12.62 18.21
N ARG A 299 -6.21 -12.70 17.62
CA ARG A 299 -5.28 -13.83 17.77
C ARG A 299 -4.50 -13.81 19.09
N ASP A 300 -4.32 -12.63 19.69
CA ASP A 300 -3.68 -12.47 20.99
C ASP A 300 -4.48 -11.54 21.92
N PRO A 301 -5.71 -11.95 22.32
CA PRO A 301 -6.62 -11.09 23.06
C PRO A 301 -6.14 -10.81 24.48
N THR A 302 -5.18 -11.58 24.99
CA THR A 302 -4.60 -11.36 26.33
C THR A 302 -3.51 -10.30 26.25
N ALA A 303 -2.51 -10.46 25.39
CA ALA A 303 -1.41 -9.50 25.29
C ALA A 303 -1.87 -8.17 24.67
N LEU A 304 -2.86 -8.20 23.78
CA LEU A 304 -3.38 -7.02 23.08
C LEU A 304 -4.73 -6.51 23.61
N SER A 305 -5.08 -6.87 24.84
CA SER A 305 -6.35 -6.46 25.48
C SER A 305 -6.56 -4.94 25.50
N ALA A 306 -5.48 -4.14 25.57
CA ALA A 306 -5.55 -2.67 25.50
C ALA A 306 -6.14 -2.13 24.18
N TYR A 307 -6.08 -2.92 23.10
CA TYR A 307 -6.54 -2.55 21.77
C TYR A 307 -7.92 -3.09 21.41
N ALA A 308 -8.51 -3.93 22.26
CA ALA A 308 -9.77 -4.64 21.97
C ALA A 308 -10.92 -3.70 21.59
N THR A 309 -11.07 -2.57 22.29
CA THR A 309 -12.12 -1.58 21.97
C THR A 309 -11.91 -0.93 20.61
N LYS A 310 -10.66 -0.60 20.25
CA LYS A 310 -10.35 -0.01 18.93
C LYS A 310 -10.57 -1.03 17.82
N ALA A 311 -10.09 -2.27 18.00
CA ALA A 311 -10.31 -3.35 17.05
C ALA A 311 -11.81 -3.59 16.78
N ALA A 312 -12.63 -3.59 17.84
CA ALA A 312 -14.08 -3.72 17.70
C ALA A 312 -14.72 -2.56 16.90
N ALA A 313 -14.29 -1.31 17.15
CA ALA A 313 -14.79 -0.15 16.41
C ALA A 313 -14.37 -0.18 14.94
N TYR A 314 -13.12 -0.54 14.65
CA TYR A 314 -12.61 -0.67 13.29
C TYR A 314 -13.32 -1.77 12.51
N ARG A 315 -13.57 -2.91 13.17
CA ARG A 315 -14.35 -4.01 12.61
C ARG A 315 -15.74 -3.55 12.21
N GLN A 316 -16.45 -2.86 13.12
CA GLN A 316 -17.79 -2.34 12.85
C GLN A 316 -17.79 -1.37 11.66
N PHE A 317 -16.79 -0.48 11.57
CA PHE A 317 -16.66 0.43 10.45
C PHE A 317 -16.50 -0.31 9.11
N ILE A 318 -15.63 -1.33 9.05
CA ILE A 318 -15.47 -2.14 7.82
C ILE A 318 -16.77 -2.88 7.47
N GLU A 319 -17.40 -3.53 8.45
CA GLU A 319 -18.59 -4.38 8.24
C GLU A 319 -19.85 -3.59 7.89
N ASN A 320 -20.01 -2.38 8.44
CA ASN A 320 -21.22 -1.58 8.30
C ASN A 320 -21.12 -0.50 7.23
N GLU A 321 -19.91 0.01 6.96
CA GLU A 321 -19.71 1.16 6.06
C GLU A 321 -19.02 0.70 4.77
N ILE A 322 -17.80 0.18 4.88
CA ILE A 322 -16.92 -0.06 3.71
C ILE A 322 -17.40 -1.21 2.84
N VAL A 323 -17.65 -2.39 3.41
CA VAL A 323 -18.06 -3.57 2.63
C VAL A 323 -19.43 -3.38 1.97
N PRO A 324 -20.50 -3.01 2.69
CA PRO A 324 -21.83 -2.91 2.08
C PRO A 324 -21.94 -1.79 1.05
N ARG A 325 -21.12 -0.72 1.13
CA ARG A 325 -21.15 0.38 0.15
C ARG A 325 -21.03 -0.09 -1.30
N TRP A 326 -20.14 -1.05 -1.58
CA TRP A 326 -19.88 -1.53 -2.95
C TRP A 326 -21.03 -2.36 -3.56
N GLU A 327 -22.03 -2.76 -2.77
CA GLU A 327 -23.13 -3.62 -3.23
C GLU A 327 -24.53 -3.08 -2.89
N GLY A 328 -24.62 -2.23 -1.87
CA GLY A 328 -25.87 -1.68 -1.33
C GLY A 328 -26.01 -0.17 -1.46
N SER A 329 -24.97 0.55 -1.89
CA SER A 329 -25.05 2.00 -2.08
C SER A 329 -26.13 2.38 -3.09
N SER A 330 -26.97 3.33 -2.71
CA SER A 330 -27.94 3.94 -3.63
C SER A 330 -27.27 4.90 -4.63
N TYR A 331 -26.08 5.40 -4.31
CA TYR A 331 -25.35 6.36 -5.12
C TYR A 331 -24.45 5.68 -6.15
N ILE A 332 -23.54 4.78 -5.74
CA ILE A 332 -22.68 4.06 -6.70
C ILE A 332 -23.36 2.83 -7.32
N GLY A 333 -24.36 2.25 -6.64
CA GLY A 333 -25.07 1.05 -7.07
C GLY A 333 -24.31 -0.25 -6.76
N ASN A 334 -24.90 -1.38 -7.15
CA ASN A 334 -24.26 -2.68 -6.97
C ASN A 334 -23.17 -2.92 -8.02
N THR A 335 -21.92 -2.98 -7.57
CA THR A 335 -20.74 -3.15 -8.42
C THR A 335 -20.27 -4.60 -8.53
N TRP A 336 -20.83 -5.52 -7.75
CA TRP A 336 -20.44 -6.93 -7.78
C TRP A 336 -21.03 -7.67 -8.98
N VAL A 337 -20.20 -8.44 -9.68
CA VAL A 337 -20.61 -9.34 -10.76
C VAL A 337 -20.24 -10.78 -10.41
N ALA A 338 -21.25 -11.62 -10.24
CA ALA A 338 -21.09 -13.07 -10.15
C ALA A 338 -20.89 -13.65 -11.57
N GLY A 339 -19.64 -13.61 -12.06
CA GLY A 339 -19.31 -14.05 -13.42
C GLY A 339 -19.60 -15.54 -13.68
N SER A 340 -19.33 -16.41 -12.70
CA SER A 340 -19.71 -17.83 -12.72
C SER A 340 -19.95 -18.34 -11.29
N ALA A 341 -20.25 -19.64 -11.13
CA ALA A 341 -20.39 -20.24 -9.81
C ALA A 341 -19.12 -20.14 -8.95
N SER A 342 -17.94 -20.13 -9.59
CA SER A 342 -16.64 -20.14 -8.92
C SER A 342 -15.79 -18.88 -9.16
N ALA A 343 -16.23 -17.96 -10.02
CA ALA A 343 -15.48 -16.75 -10.35
C ALA A 343 -16.39 -15.51 -10.32
N GLY A 344 -15.83 -14.37 -9.96
CA GLY A 344 -16.55 -13.10 -9.88
C GLY A 344 -15.59 -11.94 -9.74
N TYR A 345 -16.08 -10.73 -9.94
CA TYR A 345 -15.27 -9.52 -9.97
C TYR A 345 -16.12 -8.29 -9.68
N TYR A 346 -15.46 -7.16 -9.42
CA TYR A 346 -16.12 -5.86 -9.35
C TYR A 346 -15.98 -5.12 -10.68
N LYS A 347 -17.03 -4.38 -11.05
CA LYS A 347 -17.06 -3.47 -12.20
C LYS A 347 -17.17 -2.01 -11.74
N GLU A 348 -17.04 -1.09 -12.67
CA GLU A 348 -17.29 0.34 -12.43
C GLU A 348 -18.71 0.59 -11.86
N PRO A 349 -18.87 1.57 -10.93
CA PRO A 349 -20.17 2.03 -10.47
C PRO A 349 -21.20 2.20 -11.59
N PRO A 350 -22.32 1.44 -11.60
CA PRO A 350 -23.32 1.54 -12.65
C PRO A 350 -24.13 2.84 -12.62
N ASN A 351 -24.17 3.52 -11.48
CA ASN A 351 -25.02 4.70 -11.27
C ASN A 351 -24.27 6.03 -11.42
N VAL A 352 -22.93 6.02 -11.43
CA VAL A 352 -22.09 7.22 -11.50
C VAL A 352 -20.86 6.99 -12.37
N ASP A 353 -20.58 7.93 -13.26
CA ASP A 353 -19.36 7.95 -14.06
C ASP A 353 -18.18 8.46 -13.21
N SER A 354 -17.43 7.52 -12.65
CA SER A 354 -16.31 7.79 -11.75
C SER A 354 -14.94 7.62 -12.41
N PHE A 355 -14.88 7.14 -13.67
CA PHE A 355 -13.63 6.90 -14.38
C PHE A 355 -13.54 7.72 -15.66
N ALA A 356 -12.40 8.36 -15.89
CA ALA A 356 -12.12 9.06 -17.15
C ALA A 356 -11.88 8.09 -18.33
N THR A 357 -12.89 7.30 -18.70
CA THR A 357 -12.81 6.27 -19.76
C THR A 357 -13.94 6.40 -20.78
N ALA A 358 -13.65 6.04 -22.05
CA ALA A 358 -14.62 6.14 -23.13
C ALA A 358 -15.72 5.06 -23.07
N THR A 359 -15.49 3.99 -22.30
CA THR A 359 -16.39 2.87 -22.07
C THR A 359 -16.36 2.50 -20.60
N ALA A 360 -17.51 2.15 -20.04
CA ALA A 360 -17.62 1.66 -18.66
C ALA A 360 -16.77 0.39 -18.48
N LEU A 361 -16.03 0.32 -17.37
CA LEU A 361 -15.12 -0.80 -17.08
C LEU A 361 -15.88 -1.99 -16.47
N ASP A 362 -15.95 -3.09 -17.21
CA ASP A 362 -16.53 -4.36 -16.78
C ASP A 362 -15.68 -5.52 -17.35
N PRO A 363 -14.78 -6.13 -16.56
CA PRO A 363 -14.48 -5.88 -15.14
C PRO A 363 -13.68 -4.58 -14.88
N LEU A 364 -13.48 -4.22 -13.61
CA LEU A 364 -12.37 -3.36 -13.21
C LEU A 364 -11.01 -4.06 -13.44
N PRO A 365 -9.90 -3.31 -13.54
CA PRO A 365 -8.54 -3.87 -13.52
C PRO A 365 -8.29 -4.79 -12.31
N TYR A 366 -7.44 -5.81 -12.49
CA TYR A 366 -7.25 -6.85 -11.47
C TYR A 366 -6.83 -6.27 -10.13
N ASN A 367 -5.80 -5.43 -10.12
CA ASN A 367 -5.27 -4.77 -8.93
C ASN A 367 -6.35 -3.99 -8.15
N GLN A 368 -7.40 -3.48 -8.81
CA GLN A 368 -8.42 -2.70 -8.13
C GLN A 368 -9.30 -3.56 -7.22
N PHE A 369 -9.88 -4.63 -7.77
CA PHE A 369 -10.76 -5.50 -6.98
C PHE A 369 -9.98 -6.51 -6.14
N LEU A 370 -8.74 -6.85 -6.53
CA LEU A 370 -7.88 -7.76 -5.76
C LEU A 370 -7.45 -7.17 -4.40
N ALA A 371 -7.23 -5.85 -4.30
CA ALA A 371 -7.04 -5.19 -3.01
C ALA A 371 -8.22 -5.45 -2.05
N PHE A 372 -9.44 -5.43 -2.59
CA PHE A 372 -10.66 -5.72 -1.83
C PHE A 372 -10.82 -7.22 -1.53
N ALA A 373 -10.32 -8.11 -2.40
CA ALA A 373 -10.25 -9.54 -2.12
C ALA A 373 -9.37 -9.85 -0.90
N GLU A 374 -8.21 -9.18 -0.77
CA GLU A 374 -7.34 -9.29 0.41
C GLU A 374 -8.10 -8.87 1.68
N LEU A 375 -8.80 -7.73 1.63
CA LEU A 375 -9.61 -7.23 2.75
C LEU A 375 -10.66 -8.27 3.20
N LEU A 376 -11.46 -8.79 2.26
CA LEU A 376 -12.51 -9.76 2.57
C LEU A 376 -11.94 -11.09 3.08
N ALA A 377 -10.81 -11.54 2.54
CA ALA A 377 -10.12 -12.74 3.01
C ALA A 377 -9.62 -12.60 4.46
N ILE A 378 -9.09 -11.43 4.83
CA ILE A 378 -8.65 -11.14 6.20
C ILE A 378 -9.86 -11.02 7.13
N MET A 379 -10.91 -10.30 6.72
CA MET A 379 -12.12 -10.12 7.53
C MET A 379 -12.84 -11.45 7.80
N HIS A 380 -12.75 -12.43 6.89
CA HIS A 380 -13.22 -13.79 7.19
C HIS A 380 -12.53 -14.40 8.42
N ASP A 381 -11.23 -14.16 8.66
CA ASP A 381 -10.57 -14.66 9.88
C ASP A 381 -11.09 -13.96 11.14
N VAL A 382 -11.49 -12.70 11.00
CA VAL A 382 -12.00 -11.85 12.10
C VAL A 382 -13.43 -12.23 12.48
N ASN A 383 -14.29 -12.54 11.51
CA ASN A 383 -15.72 -12.69 11.74
C ASN A 383 -16.32 -14.05 11.34
N GLY A 384 -15.57 -14.91 10.67
CA GLY A 384 -16.03 -16.22 10.18
C GLY A 384 -17.05 -16.14 9.03
N SER A 385 -17.19 -14.99 8.36
CA SER A 385 -18.18 -14.78 7.29
C SER A 385 -17.84 -15.58 6.04
N ALA A 386 -18.52 -16.70 5.84
CA ALA A 386 -18.39 -17.53 4.64
C ALA A 386 -18.67 -16.74 3.35
N ALA A 387 -19.52 -15.71 3.41
CA ALA A 387 -19.80 -14.83 2.27
C ALA A 387 -18.58 -13.98 1.87
N TYR A 388 -17.78 -13.52 2.84
CA TYR A 388 -16.55 -12.78 2.58
C TYR A 388 -15.51 -13.69 1.93
N LEU A 389 -15.33 -14.90 2.46
CA LEU A 389 -14.41 -15.87 1.88
C LEU A 389 -14.83 -16.31 0.47
N ASP A 390 -16.12 -16.62 0.25
CA ASP A 390 -16.64 -16.98 -1.07
C ASP A 390 -16.36 -15.88 -2.11
N LYS A 391 -16.56 -14.61 -1.73
CA LYS A 391 -16.32 -13.48 -2.61
C LYS A 391 -14.83 -13.27 -2.91
N ALA A 392 -13.97 -13.34 -1.89
CA ALA A 392 -12.52 -13.30 -2.06
C ALA A 392 -12.03 -14.43 -2.97
N ASN A 393 -12.53 -15.66 -2.76
CA ASN A 393 -12.23 -16.83 -3.57
C ASN A 393 -12.67 -16.64 -5.03
N LYS A 394 -13.86 -16.07 -5.28
CA LYS A 394 -14.35 -15.78 -6.63
C LYS A 394 -13.49 -14.77 -7.37
N MET A 395 -13.02 -13.73 -6.69
CA MET A 395 -12.07 -12.75 -7.26
C MET A 395 -10.71 -13.39 -7.53
N GLY A 396 -10.18 -14.16 -6.57
CA GLY A 396 -8.93 -14.91 -6.75
C GLY A 396 -9.01 -15.91 -7.90
N GLN A 397 -10.11 -16.64 -8.03
CA GLN A 397 -10.31 -17.59 -9.12
C GLN A 397 -10.44 -16.90 -10.48
N TYR A 398 -11.13 -15.74 -10.53
CA TYR A 398 -11.22 -14.95 -11.75
C TYR A 398 -9.83 -14.49 -12.21
N PHE A 399 -9.00 -14.00 -11.28
CA PHE A 399 -7.61 -13.65 -11.58
C PHE A 399 -6.78 -14.88 -11.98
N LYS A 400 -6.87 -16.00 -11.25
CA LYS A 400 -6.15 -17.24 -11.57
C LYS A 400 -6.45 -17.74 -12.99
N ASN A 401 -7.70 -17.61 -13.44
CA ASN A 401 -8.10 -17.97 -14.80
C ASN A 401 -7.45 -17.09 -15.89
N SER A 402 -6.93 -15.91 -15.54
CA SER A 402 -6.27 -14.98 -16.46
C SER A 402 -4.74 -15.16 -16.55
N LEU A 403 -4.16 -15.97 -15.65
CA LEU A 403 -2.72 -16.18 -15.61
C LEU A 403 -2.26 -17.05 -16.78
N THR A 404 -1.20 -16.61 -17.46
CA THR A 404 -0.57 -17.38 -18.55
C THR A 404 0.74 -17.98 -18.07
N THR A 405 0.87 -19.31 -18.16
CA THR A 405 2.16 -19.96 -17.86
C THR A 405 3.11 -19.79 -19.04
N VAL A 406 4.28 -19.20 -18.81
CA VAL A 406 5.33 -19.01 -19.81
C VAL A 406 6.65 -19.56 -19.24
N GLY A 407 7.03 -20.74 -19.70
CA GLY A 407 8.13 -21.49 -19.09
C GLY A 407 7.78 -21.88 -17.65
N THR A 408 8.62 -21.47 -16.69
CA THR A 408 8.42 -21.71 -15.26
C THR A 408 7.69 -20.57 -14.54
N ALA A 409 7.35 -19.49 -15.24
CA ALA A 409 6.81 -18.26 -14.66
C ALA A 409 5.35 -18.01 -15.09
N TYR A 410 4.68 -17.10 -14.38
CA TYR A 410 3.42 -16.52 -14.82
C TYR A 410 3.63 -15.16 -15.50
N ASP A 411 2.89 -14.92 -16.58
CA ASP A 411 2.63 -13.60 -17.13
C ASP A 411 1.13 -13.29 -16.95
N TRP A 412 0.81 -12.01 -16.73
CA TRP A 412 -0.57 -11.56 -16.68
C TRP A 412 -0.73 -10.13 -17.20
N GLY A 413 -1.94 -9.84 -17.68
CA GLY A 413 -2.34 -8.51 -18.14
C GLY A 413 -2.90 -7.66 -17.00
N TYR A 414 -3.10 -6.38 -17.28
CA TYR A 414 -3.73 -5.41 -16.37
C TYR A 414 -5.21 -5.68 -16.12
N ALA A 415 -5.91 -6.20 -17.14
CA ALA A 415 -7.31 -6.59 -17.06
C ALA A 415 -7.66 -7.55 -18.21
N GLY A 416 -8.79 -8.27 -18.10
CA GLY A 416 -9.20 -9.25 -19.12
C GLY A 416 -9.63 -8.66 -20.47
N TYR A 417 -9.97 -7.36 -20.51
CA TYR A 417 -10.44 -6.67 -21.72
C TYR A 417 -9.33 -5.93 -22.48
N THR A 418 -8.09 -5.95 -21.99
CA THR A 418 -6.96 -5.21 -22.58
C THR A 418 -5.75 -6.11 -22.76
N THR A 419 -4.94 -5.83 -23.78
CA THR A 419 -3.66 -6.50 -24.02
C THR A 419 -2.49 -5.86 -23.26
N ARG A 420 -2.76 -4.82 -22.46
CA ARG A 420 -1.73 -4.18 -21.63
C ARG A 420 -1.23 -5.17 -20.58
N THR A 421 0.07 -5.47 -20.62
CA THR A 421 0.77 -6.23 -19.57
C THR A 421 0.71 -5.49 -18.24
N GLU A 422 0.60 -6.22 -17.14
CA GLU A 422 0.68 -5.64 -15.80
C GLU A 422 2.07 -5.03 -15.54
N ASP A 423 2.09 -3.84 -14.92
CA ASP A 423 3.35 -3.21 -14.53
C ASP A 423 3.81 -3.67 -13.14
N THR A 424 5.11 -3.65 -12.90
CA THR A 424 5.70 -4.23 -11.68
C THR A 424 5.35 -3.46 -10.41
N SER A 425 4.91 -2.20 -10.52
CA SER A 425 4.38 -1.45 -9.38
C SER A 425 3.00 -1.98 -8.98
N HIS A 426 2.04 -2.05 -9.90
CA HIS A 426 0.67 -2.52 -9.59
C HIS A 426 0.62 -4.02 -9.28
N ALA A 427 1.51 -4.82 -9.87
CA ALA A 427 1.68 -6.23 -9.54
C ALA A 427 1.89 -6.50 -8.02
N ASN A 428 2.41 -5.53 -7.26
CA ASN A 428 2.49 -5.66 -5.80
C ASN A 428 1.11 -5.89 -5.16
N VAL A 429 0.06 -5.23 -5.69
CA VAL A 429 -1.33 -5.32 -5.20
C VAL A 429 -2.00 -6.62 -5.64
N ASP A 430 -1.61 -7.17 -6.79
CA ASP A 430 -2.11 -8.46 -7.26
C ASP A 430 -1.59 -9.62 -6.42
N LEU A 431 -0.31 -9.54 -6.01
CA LEU A 431 0.38 -10.61 -5.30
C LEU A 431 -0.08 -10.77 -3.85
N THR A 432 -0.48 -9.68 -3.19
CA THR A 432 -0.83 -9.74 -1.76
C THR A 432 -2.05 -10.62 -1.46
N PRO A 433 -3.19 -10.56 -2.19
CA PRO A 433 -4.29 -11.49 -2.02
C PRO A 433 -3.96 -12.91 -2.49
N VAL A 434 -3.10 -13.10 -3.51
CA VAL A 434 -2.67 -14.45 -3.93
C VAL A 434 -2.00 -15.19 -2.76
N ILE A 435 -1.10 -14.50 -2.06
CA ILE A 435 -0.36 -15.05 -0.93
C ILE A 435 -1.28 -15.25 0.29
N GLU A 436 -2.19 -14.31 0.54
CA GLU A 436 -3.20 -14.46 1.60
C GLU A 436 -4.09 -15.69 1.35
N LEU A 437 -4.65 -15.83 0.14
CA LEU A 437 -5.50 -16.97 -0.21
C LEU A 437 -4.73 -18.31 -0.17
N PHE A 438 -3.47 -18.34 -0.59
CA PHE A 438 -2.62 -19.53 -0.43
C PHE A 438 -2.47 -19.94 1.04
N ASN A 439 -2.16 -19.00 1.94
CA ASN A 439 -1.97 -19.31 3.36
C ASN A 439 -3.26 -19.85 4.01
N LYS A 440 -4.42 -19.46 3.47
CA LYS A 440 -5.75 -19.97 3.82
C LYS A 440 -6.16 -21.27 3.11
N GLU A 441 -5.26 -21.86 2.30
CA GLU A 441 -5.52 -23.06 1.49
C GLU A 441 -6.68 -22.86 0.50
N GLN A 442 -6.79 -21.66 -0.05
CA GLN A 442 -7.81 -21.28 -1.02
C GLN A 442 -7.18 -20.93 -2.38
N ILE A 443 -7.81 -21.38 -3.46
CA ILE A 443 -7.55 -21.02 -4.86
C ILE A 443 -6.14 -21.32 -5.38
N PHE A 444 -5.10 -20.79 -4.75
CA PHE A 444 -3.69 -20.88 -5.12
C PHE A 444 -2.97 -21.96 -4.32
N ASP A 445 -2.03 -22.64 -4.97
CA ASP A 445 -1.20 -23.68 -4.37
C ASP A 445 0.30 -23.37 -4.53
N GLY A 446 1.16 -24.20 -3.95
CA GLY A 446 2.61 -24.00 -4.02
C GLY A 446 3.19 -23.95 -5.43
N THR A 447 2.54 -24.60 -6.40
CA THR A 447 2.95 -24.53 -7.81
C THR A 447 2.70 -23.13 -8.37
N ASP A 448 1.56 -22.52 -8.03
CA ASP A 448 1.27 -21.14 -8.41
C ASP A 448 2.29 -20.17 -7.81
N LEU A 449 2.61 -20.32 -6.52
CA LEU A 449 3.54 -19.43 -5.83
C LEU A 449 4.98 -19.62 -6.33
N GLY A 450 5.35 -20.83 -6.75
CA GLY A 450 6.59 -21.08 -7.47
C GLY A 450 6.65 -20.33 -8.80
N LYS A 451 5.55 -20.27 -9.56
CA LYS A 451 5.49 -19.52 -10.83
C LYS A 451 5.53 -18.01 -10.64
N PHE A 452 4.84 -17.47 -9.64
CA PHE A 452 4.96 -16.04 -9.30
C PHE A 452 6.38 -15.68 -8.85
N SER A 453 7.01 -16.55 -8.05
CA SER A 453 8.42 -16.39 -7.65
C SER A 453 9.34 -16.42 -8.85
N ALA A 454 9.11 -17.33 -9.80
CA ALA A 454 9.86 -17.39 -11.05
C ALA A 454 9.64 -16.14 -11.93
N THR A 455 8.45 -15.51 -11.93
CA THR A 455 8.24 -14.23 -12.61
C THR A 455 9.21 -13.18 -12.09
N LEU A 456 9.33 -13.04 -10.77
CA LEU A 456 10.30 -12.12 -10.17
C LEU A 456 11.74 -12.47 -10.54
N THR A 457 12.14 -13.73 -10.31
CA THR A 457 13.56 -14.13 -10.32
C THR A 457 14.12 -14.43 -11.71
N THR A 458 13.26 -14.75 -12.68
CA THR A 458 13.70 -15.15 -14.03
C THR A 458 13.36 -14.15 -15.13
N LYS A 459 12.36 -13.28 -14.90
CA LYS A 459 11.92 -12.29 -15.90
C LYS A 459 12.14 -10.86 -15.45
N VAL A 460 11.59 -10.51 -14.29
CA VAL A 460 11.55 -9.12 -13.84
C VAL A 460 12.91 -8.65 -13.36
N TRP A 461 13.61 -9.44 -12.56
CA TRP A 461 14.94 -9.11 -12.04
C TRP A 461 16.02 -9.18 -13.12
N ASN A 462 16.94 -8.22 -13.10
CA ASN A 462 18.08 -8.14 -14.03
C ASN A 462 19.23 -9.13 -13.76
N GLY A 463 19.09 -10.02 -12.78
CA GLY A 463 20.13 -10.99 -12.43
C GLY A 463 21.32 -10.44 -11.62
N SER A 464 21.29 -9.17 -11.19
CA SER A 464 22.36 -8.55 -10.40
C SER A 464 21.97 -8.35 -8.94
N LEU A 465 22.80 -8.82 -8.01
CA LEU A 465 22.67 -8.52 -6.57
C LEU A 465 23.48 -7.29 -6.14
N SER A 466 24.47 -6.86 -6.93
CA SER A 466 25.25 -5.65 -6.67
C SER A 466 24.59 -4.38 -7.22
N SER A 467 23.70 -4.53 -8.21
CA SER A 467 22.86 -3.46 -8.74
C SER A 467 21.50 -4.06 -9.17
N PRO A 468 20.69 -4.53 -8.20
CA PRO A 468 19.38 -5.11 -8.49
C PRO A 468 18.47 -4.07 -9.14
N LYS A 469 17.88 -4.45 -10.28
CA LYS A 469 16.89 -3.67 -11.00
C LYS A 469 15.74 -4.55 -11.44
N LEU A 470 14.54 -3.98 -11.50
CA LEU A 470 13.32 -4.67 -11.93
C LEU A 470 12.80 -4.04 -13.22
N HIS A 471 12.60 -4.85 -14.25
CA HIS A 471 11.92 -4.42 -15.47
C HIS A 471 10.53 -3.85 -15.15
N ASN A 472 10.03 -2.95 -16.00
CA ASN A 472 8.78 -2.23 -15.73
C ASN A 472 7.53 -3.11 -15.79
N TYR A 473 7.56 -4.27 -16.46
CA TYR A 473 6.41 -5.14 -16.66
C TYR A 473 6.70 -6.59 -16.24
N VAL A 474 5.65 -7.32 -15.85
CA VAL A 474 5.76 -8.69 -15.30
C VAL A 474 6.31 -9.71 -16.30
N ASP A 475 6.20 -9.43 -17.59
CA ASP A 475 6.77 -10.24 -18.67
C ASP A 475 8.29 -10.03 -18.88
N GLY A 476 8.92 -9.13 -18.10
CA GLY A 476 10.34 -8.79 -18.18
C GLY A 476 10.66 -7.68 -19.19
N THR A 477 9.67 -7.01 -19.77
CA THR A 477 9.89 -5.89 -20.71
C THR A 477 9.90 -4.53 -20.00
N GLN A 478 10.46 -3.51 -20.68
CA GLN A 478 10.40 -2.11 -20.20
C GLN A 478 9.17 -1.35 -20.71
N GLY A 479 8.47 -1.90 -21.70
CA GLY A 479 7.32 -1.30 -22.37
C GLY A 479 7.61 0.11 -22.92
N THR A 480 6.66 1.02 -22.73
CA THR A 480 6.68 2.39 -23.29
C THR A 480 6.72 3.49 -22.22
N LEU A 481 7.07 3.13 -20.99
CA LEU A 481 7.18 4.09 -19.89
C LEU A 481 8.34 5.07 -20.11
N ALA A 482 8.29 6.21 -19.41
CA ALA A 482 9.24 7.31 -19.60
C ALA A 482 10.70 6.96 -19.24
N SER A 483 10.93 5.88 -18.50
CA SER A 483 12.26 5.40 -18.14
C SER A 483 12.27 3.90 -17.88
N ASP A 484 13.38 3.25 -18.22
CA ASP A 484 13.65 1.87 -17.85
C ASP A 484 13.79 1.71 -16.33
N TYR A 485 13.34 0.57 -15.81
CA TYR A 485 13.51 0.19 -14.40
C TYR A 485 12.87 1.16 -13.38
N LEU A 486 11.79 1.85 -13.79
CA LEU A 486 11.12 2.90 -13.02
C LEU A 486 10.66 2.43 -11.63
N TYR A 487 10.17 1.20 -11.53
CA TYR A 487 9.57 0.64 -10.32
C TYR A 487 10.51 -0.26 -9.52
N THR A 488 11.83 -0.16 -9.74
CA THR A 488 12.83 -1.04 -9.09
C THR A 488 12.62 -1.17 -7.58
N LYS A 489 12.31 -0.06 -6.92
CA LYS A 489 12.13 0.04 -5.47
C LYS A 489 10.74 -0.35 -4.95
N ASP A 490 9.77 -0.58 -5.82
CA ASP A 490 8.38 -0.85 -5.47
C ASP A 490 8.20 -2.36 -5.32
N MET A 491 8.64 -2.90 -4.18
CA MET A 491 8.73 -4.35 -3.92
C MET A 491 7.83 -4.86 -2.79
N SER A 492 6.84 -4.10 -2.33
CA SER A 492 6.07 -4.46 -1.13
C SER A 492 5.26 -5.76 -1.25
N GLY A 493 4.74 -6.09 -2.43
CA GLY A 493 4.13 -7.38 -2.73
C GLY A 493 5.17 -8.42 -3.14
N TRP A 494 6.14 -8.04 -3.99
CA TRP A 494 7.20 -8.93 -4.47
C TRP A 494 8.02 -9.56 -3.33
N LEU A 495 8.35 -8.80 -2.29
CA LEU A 495 9.11 -9.29 -1.14
C LEU A 495 8.37 -10.34 -0.32
N LYS A 496 7.04 -10.38 -0.37
CA LYS A 496 6.28 -11.45 0.32
C LYS A 496 6.54 -12.83 -0.31
N LEU A 497 7.02 -12.90 -1.56
CA LEU A 497 7.44 -14.15 -2.20
C LEU A 497 8.68 -14.76 -1.55
N ALA A 498 9.39 -14.04 -0.66
CA ALA A 498 10.47 -14.60 0.16
C ALA A 498 10.00 -15.77 1.06
N GLN A 499 8.69 -15.89 1.29
CA GLN A 499 8.08 -17.08 1.88
C GLN A 499 8.42 -18.36 1.10
N PHE A 500 8.48 -18.27 -0.23
CA PHE A 500 8.62 -19.41 -1.15
C PHE A 500 10.01 -19.47 -1.79
N ASP A 501 10.59 -18.32 -2.15
CA ASP A 501 11.92 -18.21 -2.76
C ASP A 501 12.75 -17.12 -2.07
N PRO A 502 13.83 -17.47 -1.33
CA PRO A 502 14.67 -16.48 -0.63
C PRO A 502 15.31 -15.44 -1.55
N THR A 503 15.41 -15.72 -2.86
CA THR A 503 15.98 -14.78 -3.82
C THR A 503 15.20 -13.47 -3.85
N ALA A 504 13.89 -13.49 -3.60
CA ALA A 504 13.08 -12.28 -3.48
C ALA A 504 13.62 -11.32 -2.40
N TRP A 505 13.99 -11.88 -1.24
CA TRP A 505 14.63 -11.10 -0.17
C TRP A 505 16.01 -10.60 -0.60
N MET A 506 16.84 -11.44 -1.23
CA MET A 506 18.18 -11.04 -1.69
C MET A 506 18.12 -9.86 -2.67
N ILE A 507 17.15 -9.86 -3.58
CA ILE A 507 16.92 -8.76 -4.53
C ILE A 507 16.54 -7.48 -3.79
N GLY A 508 15.58 -7.54 -2.86
CA GLY A 508 15.15 -6.36 -2.10
C GLY A 508 16.22 -5.83 -1.16
N ALA A 509 16.86 -6.69 -0.37
CA ALA A 509 17.95 -6.33 0.53
C ALA A 509 19.13 -5.67 -0.22
N GLY A 510 19.47 -6.18 -1.41
CA GLY A 510 20.51 -5.60 -2.26
C GLY A 510 20.19 -4.18 -2.77
N GLN A 511 18.93 -3.74 -2.77
CA GLN A 511 18.54 -2.38 -3.15
C GLN A 511 18.71 -1.36 -2.02
N TYR A 512 18.57 -1.81 -0.76
CA TYR A 512 18.50 -0.93 0.41
C TYR A 512 19.69 -1.09 1.36
N GLY A 513 20.74 -1.83 0.99
CA GLY A 513 21.96 -1.95 1.79
C GLY A 513 22.77 -0.65 1.96
N SER A 514 22.42 0.44 1.26
CA SER A 514 23.11 1.74 1.36
C SER A 514 22.23 2.94 1.02
N SER A 515 20.91 2.78 0.97
CA SER A 515 19.99 3.82 0.52
C SER A 515 18.78 3.88 1.44
N PRO A 516 18.64 4.92 2.28
CA PRO A 516 17.49 5.06 3.15
C PRO A 516 16.20 5.24 2.32
N PRO A 517 15.03 4.89 2.89
CA PRO A 517 13.76 5.05 2.22
C PRO A 517 13.44 6.54 2.01
N SER A 518 12.72 6.82 0.93
CA SER A 518 12.31 8.18 0.54
C SER A 518 10.81 8.33 0.28
N ARG A 519 10.08 7.21 0.29
CA ARG A 519 8.63 7.13 0.05
C ARG A 519 7.99 6.13 1.02
N PHE A 520 6.68 6.26 1.27
CA PHE A 520 5.96 5.38 2.22
C PHE A 520 5.99 3.90 1.78
N ILE A 521 5.91 3.62 0.47
CA ILE A 521 6.09 2.26 -0.05
C ILE A 521 7.48 1.68 0.27
N GLU A 522 8.53 2.51 0.27
CA GLU A 522 9.89 2.08 0.58
C GLU A 522 10.04 1.77 2.07
N ALA A 523 9.36 2.52 2.96
CA ALA A 523 9.31 2.19 4.38
C ALA A 523 8.64 0.82 4.63
N GLN A 524 7.55 0.52 3.91
CA GLN A 524 6.95 -0.81 3.94
C GLN A 524 7.92 -1.88 3.40
N VAL A 525 8.64 -1.60 2.31
CA VAL A 525 9.66 -2.51 1.76
C VAL A 525 10.74 -2.81 2.81
N LEU A 526 11.27 -1.80 3.52
CA LEU A 526 12.22 -2.02 4.62
C LEU A 526 11.64 -2.92 5.72
N SER A 527 10.39 -2.70 6.12
CA SER A 527 9.73 -3.56 7.11
C SER A 527 9.63 -5.03 6.67
N LEU A 528 9.50 -5.28 5.36
CA LEU A 528 9.46 -6.63 4.79
C LEU A 528 10.87 -7.23 4.61
N ILE A 529 11.88 -6.42 4.28
CA ILE A 529 13.28 -6.85 4.27
C ILE A 529 13.66 -7.36 5.66
N MET A 530 13.34 -6.61 6.71
CA MET A 530 13.58 -7.02 8.10
C MET A 530 12.79 -8.29 8.47
N LYS A 531 11.53 -8.42 8.02
CA LYS A 531 10.68 -9.60 8.30
C LYS A 531 11.27 -10.90 7.74
N TRP A 532 11.99 -10.80 6.62
CA TRP A 532 12.60 -11.93 5.92
C TRP A 532 14.12 -12.01 6.10
N ASP A 533 14.69 -11.19 6.98
CA ASP A 533 16.13 -11.11 7.21
C ASP A 533 16.68 -12.40 7.84
N PRO A 534 17.58 -13.13 7.16
CA PRO A 534 18.12 -14.38 7.65
C PRO A 534 19.14 -14.23 8.78
N VAL A 535 19.55 -13.00 9.15
CA VAL A 535 20.28 -12.75 10.42
C VAL A 535 19.45 -13.15 11.63
N LYS A 536 18.13 -13.27 11.45
CA LYS A 536 17.18 -13.88 12.37
C LYS A 536 16.62 -15.17 11.80
N LEU A 537 15.96 -15.94 12.67
CA LEU A 537 15.05 -16.97 12.18
C LEU A 537 13.85 -16.29 11.53
N VAL A 538 13.42 -16.77 10.37
CA VAL A 538 12.23 -16.30 9.67
C VAL A 538 11.05 -17.20 10.00
N ASN A 539 9.83 -16.64 9.99
CA ASN A 539 8.60 -17.34 10.38
C ASN A 539 8.70 -17.96 11.80
N GLN A 540 9.11 -17.13 12.77
CA GLN A 540 9.45 -17.54 14.14
C GLN A 540 8.28 -18.09 14.95
N GLY A 541 7.07 -17.59 14.71
CA GLY A 541 5.82 -18.07 15.29
C GLY A 541 5.07 -19.07 14.42
N PHE A 542 5.68 -19.59 13.34
CA PHE A 542 5.09 -20.64 12.49
C PHE A 542 3.76 -20.31 11.79
N GLU A 543 3.44 -19.03 11.63
CA GLU A 543 2.17 -18.56 11.05
C GLU A 543 2.04 -18.77 9.54
N LEU A 544 3.16 -18.99 8.84
CA LEU A 544 3.19 -19.15 7.39
C LEU A 544 3.55 -20.57 6.97
N LYS A 545 2.95 -21.04 5.87
CA LYS A 545 3.11 -22.41 5.35
C LYS A 545 4.15 -22.49 4.24
N SER A 546 4.84 -23.62 4.14
CA SER A 546 5.72 -23.90 3.01
C SER A 546 4.91 -24.15 1.74
N GLY A 547 5.39 -23.66 0.59
CA GLY A 547 4.72 -23.83 -0.70
C GLY A 547 4.51 -25.31 -1.07
N GLY A 548 5.55 -26.12 -0.92
CA GLY A 548 5.49 -27.55 -1.28
C GLY A 548 4.92 -28.46 -0.19
N ASP A 549 4.58 -27.91 0.98
CA ASP A 549 4.21 -28.69 2.16
C ASP A 549 3.38 -27.86 3.15
N ALA A 550 2.06 -27.96 3.05
CA ALA A 550 1.14 -27.22 3.91
C ALA A 550 1.26 -27.56 5.41
N MET A 551 1.88 -28.70 5.75
CA MET A 551 2.10 -29.13 7.14
C MET A 551 3.45 -28.66 7.68
N LEU A 552 4.27 -27.98 6.89
CA LEU A 552 5.58 -27.49 7.30
C LEU A 552 5.55 -25.96 7.39
N PRO A 553 6.09 -25.34 8.46
CA PRO A 553 6.24 -23.90 8.48
C PRO A 553 7.15 -23.44 7.34
N ALA A 554 6.80 -22.35 6.68
CA ALA A 554 7.63 -21.73 5.66
C ALA A 554 9.06 -21.54 6.19
N ARG A 555 10.06 -21.84 5.36
CA ARG A 555 11.50 -21.69 5.66
C ARG A 555 12.09 -22.67 6.67
N TRP A 556 11.28 -23.57 7.23
CA TRP A 556 11.76 -24.70 8.04
C TRP A 556 11.88 -25.96 7.19
N THR A 557 12.78 -26.85 7.59
CA THR A 557 13.06 -28.12 6.89
C THR A 557 12.94 -29.29 7.87
N ARG A 558 12.32 -30.39 7.45
CA ARG A 558 12.30 -31.64 8.24
C ARG A 558 13.65 -32.34 8.16
N PHE A 559 14.10 -32.91 9.27
CA PHE A 559 15.25 -33.79 9.32
C PHE A 559 14.85 -35.15 9.88
N GLN A 560 14.96 -36.19 9.04
CA GLN A 560 14.51 -37.56 9.34
C GLN A 560 13.03 -37.67 9.73
N SER A 561 12.25 -36.60 9.49
CA SER A 561 10.84 -36.49 9.84
C SER A 561 9.91 -36.44 8.64
N THR A 562 8.64 -36.75 8.89
CA THR A 562 7.55 -36.72 7.93
C THR A 562 6.47 -35.75 8.41
N ALA A 563 5.43 -35.53 7.60
CA ALA A 563 4.26 -34.74 8.01
C ALA A 563 3.49 -35.34 9.21
N ALA A 564 3.77 -36.59 9.60
CA ALA A 564 3.21 -37.19 10.81
C ALA A 564 4.05 -36.94 12.08
N THR A 565 5.31 -36.54 11.93
CA THR A 565 6.27 -36.42 13.05
C THR A 565 6.89 -35.05 13.20
N ALA A 566 6.69 -34.14 12.25
CA ALA A 566 6.99 -32.72 12.39
C ALA A 566 5.97 -31.92 11.58
N TYR A 567 5.03 -31.25 12.24
CA TYR A 567 3.91 -30.59 11.57
C TYR A 567 3.41 -29.33 12.26
N LEU A 568 2.85 -28.40 11.47
CA LEU A 568 2.09 -27.24 11.94
C LEU A 568 0.84 -27.70 12.70
N ASP A 569 0.68 -27.24 13.93
CA ASP A 569 -0.36 -27.69 14.85
C ASP A 569 -1.19 -26.50 15.33
N ALA A 570 -2.43 -26.40 14.83
CA ALA A 570 -3.37 -25.34 15.23
C ALA A 570 -3.93 -25.54 16.65
N ALA A 571 -3.86 -26.75 17.20
CA ALA A 571 -4.37 -27.06 18.53
C ALA A 571 -3.30 -26.82 19.61
N ASN A 572 -2.03 -27.02 19.27
CA ASN A 572 -0.90 -26.83 20.19
C ASN A 572 -0.02 -25.66 19.74
N LYS A 573 -0.47 -24.45 20.09
CA LYS A 573 0.23 -23.19 19.88
C LYS A 573 0.26 -22.37 21.18
N ALA A 574 1.24 -21.49 21.33
CA ALA A 574 1.31 -20.53 22.42
C ALA A 574 0.52 -19.27 22.07
N SER A 575 0.61 -18.83 20.81
CA SER A 575 -0.08 -17.66 20.26
C SER A 575 -0.47 -17.88 18.80
N GLY A 576 -1.16 -16.92 18.18
CA GLY A 576 -1.35 -16.93 16.73
C GLY A 576 -2.26 -18.06 16.23
N SER A 577 -1.93 -18.63 15.07
CA SER A 577 -2.72 -19.62 14.35
C SER A 577 -2.14 -21.03 14.46
N TYR A 578 -0.81 -21.16 14.57
CA TYR A 578 -0.12 -22.45 14.57
C TYR A 578 1.08 -22.46 15.52
N GLY A 579 1.35 -23.63 16.12
CA GLY A 579 2.66 -23.96 16.67
C GLY A 579 3.31 -25.05 15.83
N LEU A 580 4.52 -25.49 16.21
CA LEU A 580 5.18 -26.65 15.62
C LEU A 580 5.18 -27.82 16.59
N THR A 581 4.61 -28.95 16.17
CA THR A 581 4.66 -30.22 16.92
C THR A 581 5.68 -31.15 16.32
N ILE A 582 6.58 -31.67 17.16
CA ILE A 582 7.49 -32.76 16.82
C ILE A 582 7.05 -34.01 17.60
N VAL A 583 7.04 -35.17 16.94
CA VAL A 583 6.69 -36.47 17.54
C VAL A 583 7.87 -37.43 17.40
N SER A 584 8.35 -38.00 18.51
CA SER A 584 9.39 -39.03 18.49
C SER A 584 8.82 -40.37 18.03
N ASN A 585 9.58 -41.14 17.25
CA ASN A 585 9.10 -42.40 16.64
C ASN A 585 9.75 -43.66 17.24
N GLY A 586 10.63 -43.53 18.24
CA GLY A 586 11.32 -44.64 18.89
C GLY A 586 12.55 -45.19 18.16
N THR A 587 12.78 -44.80 16.89
CA THR A 587 13.77 -45.46 16.01
C THR A 587 14.81 -44.53 15.43
N SER A 588 14.46 -43.28 15.14
CA SER A 588 15.35 -42.27 14.58
C SER A 588 15.02 -40.89 15.14
N TRP A 589 15.97 -39.97 15.03
CA TRP A 589 15.69 -38.59 15.39
C TRP A 589 14.57 -38.01 14.56
N GLN A 590 13.69 -37.25 15.20
CA GLN A 590 12.62 -36.51 14.56
C GLN A 590 12.83 -35.03 14.88
N LYS A 591 13.02 -34.19 13.87
CA LYS A 591 13.43 -32.79 14.04
C LYS A 591 12.90 -31.90 12.90
N ALA A 592 12.78 -30.62 13.20
CA ALA A 592 12.76 -29.55 12.20
C ALA A 592 13.97 -28.64 12.42
N TYR A 593 14.44 -27.99 11.36
CA TYR A 593 15.51 -27.01 11.46
C TYR A 593 15.33 -25.85 10.50
N GLN A 594 16.02 -24.75 10.80
CA GLN A 594 16.25 -23.65 9.88
C GLN A 594 17.75 -23.37 9.78
N GLU A 595 18.22 -23.10 8.57
CA GLU A 595 19.58 -22.60 8.35
C GLU A 595 19.64 -21.14 8.78
N TRP A 596 20.55 -20.83 9.70
CA TRP A 596 20.75 -19.48 10.19
C TRP A 596 21.97 -18.86 9.49
N LYS A 597 21.77 -17.75 8.78
CA LYS A 597 22.75 -17.15 7.86
C LYS A 597 22.99 -15.68 8.23
N GLN A 598 24.00 -15.05 7.62
CA GLN A 598 24.29 -13.62 7.82
C GLN A 598 24.56 -13.21 9.28
N TYR A 599 24.82 -14.17 10.18
CA TYR A 599 25.19 -13.86 11.55
C TYR A 599 26.55 -13.15 11.61
N LYS A 600 26.72 -12.30 12.61
CA LYS A 600 27.99 -11.66 12.90
C LYS A 600 28.89 -12.67 13.60
N ALA A 601 30.11 -12.85 13.09
CA ALA A 601 31.09 -13.77 13.68
C ALA A 601 31.49 -13.35 15.11
N SER A 602 31.83 -14.32 15.96
CA SER A 602 32.30 -14.09 17.34
C SER A 602 31.41 -13.15 18.15
N THR A 603 30.10 -13.29 17.98
CA THR A 603 29.10 -12.39 18.58
C THR A 603 28.16 -13.20 19.46
N ASP A 604 27.77 -12.64 20.60
CA ASP A 604 26.83 -13.29 21.51
C ASP A 604 25.39 -13.09 21.04
N TYR A 605 24.62 -14.18 21.12
CA TYR A 605 23.21 -14.25 20.76
C TYR A 605 22.39 -14.81 21.90
N VAL A 606 21.15 -14.36 21.98
CA VAL A 606 20.10 -14.86 22.86
C VAL A 606 19.07 -15.58 22.00
N VAL A 607 18.70 -16.79 22.41
CA VAL A 607 17.57 -17.52 21.86
C VAL A 607 16.44 -17.50 22.89
N THR A 608 15.24 -17.12 22.47
CA THR A 608 14.02 -17.23 23.27
C THR A 608 12.99 -18.04 22.51
N PHE A 609 12.23 -18.88 23.19
CA PHE A 609 11.19 -19.69 22.58
C PHE A 609 10.13 -20.10 23.59
N ASP A 610 8.89 -20.25 23.14
CA ASP A 610 7.84 -20.86 23.93
C ASP A 610 7.83 -22.36 23.63
N ALA A 611 7.77 -23.18 24.68
CA ALA A 611 7.63 -24.61 24.49
C ALA A 611 6.90 -25.32 25.63
N LYS A 612 6.40 -26.52 25.32
CA LYS A 612 5.92 -27.52 26.29
C LYS A 612 6.12 -28.92 25.73
N THR A 613 5.95 -29.93 26.58
CA THR A 613 5.97 -31.35 26.20
C THR A 613 4.65 -32.01 26.60
N ASP A 614 4.45 -33.25 26.18
CA ASP A 614 3.36 -34.10 26.66
C ASP A 614 3.65 -34.79 28.02
N GLY A 615 4.79 -34.50 28.65
CA GLY A 615 5.24 -35.11 29.91
C GLY A 615 5.88 -36.48 29.74
N SER A 616 6.04 -36.97 28.50
CA SER A 616 6.75 -38.22 28.23
C SER A 616 8.27 -38.09 28.48
N ALA A 617 8.94 -39.24 28.61
CA ALA A 617 10.39 -39.30 28.75
C ALA A 617 11.16 -38.83 27.50
N ALA A 618 10.47 -38.54 26.38
CA ALA A 618 11.11 -37.99 25.19
C ALA A 618 11.71 -36.60 25.45
N GLY A 619 11.01 -35.78 26.26
CA GLY A 619 11.37 -34.39 26.54
C GLY A 619 11.47 -33.51 25.29
N GLY A 620 11.71 -32.22 25.46
CA GLY A 620 11.91 -31.30 24.34
C GLY A 620 13.32 -30.71 24.33
N LYS A 621 13.80 -30.35 23.15
CA LYS A 621 15.14 -29.79 22.97
C LYS A 621 15.23 -28.79 21.81
N VAL A 622 15.91 -27.68 22.06
CA VAL A 622 16.36 -26.72 21.05
C VAL A 622 17.88 -26.70 21.05
N TRP A 623 18.53 -26.70 19.89
CA TRP A 623 19.99 -26.60 19.87
C TRP A 623 20.54 -26.02 18.56
N VAL A 624 21.72 -25.42 18.67
CA VAL A 624 22.44 -24.74 17.59
C VAL A 624 23.64 -25.59 17.22
N ILE A 625 23.72 -26.03 15.97
CA ILE A 625 24.83 -26.85 15.44
C ILE A 625 25.61 -26.03 14.43
N ASN A 626 26.94 -26.09 14.54
CA ASN A 626 27.85 -25.77 13.46
C ASN A 626 28.03 -27.02 12.60
N GLU A 627 27.33 -27.08 11.47
CA GLU A 627 27.33 -28.22 10.55
C GLU A 627 28.69 -28.39 9.85
N THR A 628 29.42 -27.29 9.65
CA THR A 628 30.78 -27.32 9.08
C THR A 628 31.75 -28.12 9.96
N THR A 629 31.64 -27.98 11.28
CA THR A 629 32.51 -28.69 12.24
C THR A 629 31.86 -29.92 12.85
N GLY A 630 30.55 -30.09 12.71
CA GLY A 630 29.74 -31.09 13.39
C GLY A 630 29.55 -30.83 14.90
N SER A 631 29.97 -29.67 15.40
CA SER A 631 29.91 -29.34 16.83
C SER A 631 28.56 -28.73 17.24
N THR A 632 28.09 -29.09 18.44
CA THR A 632 26.95 -28.40 19.07
C THR A 632 27.48 -27.15 19.76
N ILE A 633 27.04 -25.97 19.31
CA ILE A 633 27.43 -24.67 19.90
C ILE A 633 26.71 -24.45 21.22
N ALA A 634 25.40 -24.68 21.23
CA ALA A 634 24.56 -24.57 22.42
C ALA A 634 23.34 -25.48 22.31
N ALA A 635 22.80 -25.88 23.45
CA ALA A 635 21.60 -26.70 23.53
C ALA A 635 20.83 -26.39 24.81
N TYR A 636 19.50 -26.47 24.73
CA TYR A 636 18.60 -26.31 25.85
C TYR A 636 17.57 -27.43 25.86
N ASN A 637 17.46 -28.11 27.00
CA ASN A 637 16.56 -29.23 27.21
C ASN A 637 15.40 -28.76 28.12
N PHE A 638 14.17 -29.23 27.87
CA PHE A 638 12.99 -28.90 28.70
C PHE A 638 12.03 -30.09 28.84
N THR A 639 11.19 -30.06 29.88
CA THR A 639 10.23 -31.13 30.22
C THR A 639 8.91 -30.60 30.81
N ASN A 640 8.70 -29.28 30.85
CA ASN A 640 7.46 -28.66 31.30
C ASN A 640 6.28 -29.11 30.42
N THR A 641 5.09 -29.21 31.03
CA THR A 641 3.86 -29.64 30.35
C THR A 641 2.90 -28.50 30.04
N ALA A 642 3.10 -27.34 30.67
CA ALA A 642 2.44 -26.08 30.33
C ALA A 642 3.36 -25.22 29.46
N TRP A 643 2.80 -24.38 28.60
CA TRP A 643 3.58 -23.40 27.82
C TRP A 643 4.40 -22.52 28.75
N GLN A 644 5.70 -22.44 28.48
CA GLN A 644 6.63 -21.57 29.17
C GLN A 644 7.61 -20.99 28.16
N THR A 645 7.98 -19.73 28.37
CA THR A 645 9.08 -19.09 27.64
C THR A 645 10.40 -19.54 28.24
N HIS A 646 11.30 -20.01 27.40
CA HIS A 646 12.66 -20.42 27.74
C HIS A 646 13.67 -19.50 27.08
N THR A 647 14.86 -19.40 27.67
CA THR A 647 15.96 -18.63 27.09
C THR A 647 17.31 -19.30 27.33
N PHE A 648 18.21 -19.16 26.36
CA PHE A 648 19.62 -19.50 26.50
C PHE A 648 20.47 -18.63 25.59
N THR A 649 21.77 -18.55 25.90
CA THR A 649 22.72 -17.72 25.16
C THR A 649 23.82 -18.56 24.53
N PHE A 650 24.42 -18.06 23.45
CA PHE A 650 25.59 -18.68 22.83
C PHE A 650 26.40 -17.65 22.03
N SER A 651 27.68 -17.95 21.78
CA SER A 651 28.52 -17.15 20.88
C SER A 651 28.57 -17.80 19.50
N SER A 652 28.35 -17.02 18.44
CA SER A 652 28.50 -17.48 17.07
C SER A 652 29.96 -17.87 16.76
N PRO A 653 30.21 -18.73 15.77
CA PRO A 653 31.56 -19.09 15.36
C PRO A 653 32.39 -17.89 14.89
N ALA A 654 33.71 -18.03 14.93
CA ALA A 654 34.64 -17.00 14.48
C ALA A 654 34.65 -16.81 12.95
N SER A 655 34.21 -17.83 12.21
CA SER A 655 34.08 -17.82 10.76
C SER A 655 32.62 -17.53 10.42
N SER A 656 32.36 -16.44 9.67
CA SER A 656 31.02 -16.11 9.17
C SER A 656 30.57 -16.98 7.99
N THR A 657 31.44 -17.91 7.54
CA THR A 657 31.12 -18.86 6.47
C THR A 657 30.69 -20.22 7.02
N ASP A 658 30.74 -20.43 8.34
CA ASP A 658 30.31 -21.70 8.92
C ASP A 658 28.79 -21.86 8.75
N GLU A 659 28.36 -23.06 8.38
CA GLU A 659 26.95 -23.40 8.19
C GLU A 659 26.31 -23.70 9.54
N ILE A 660 25.39 -22.85 9.97
CA ILE A 660 24.72 -22.97 11.27
C ILE A 660 23.27 -23.37 11.09
N ARG A 661 22.83 -24.33 11.90
CA ARG A 661 21.43 -24.76 11.94
C ARG A 661 20.89 -24.70 13.36
N VAL A 662 19.67 -24.18 13.48
CA VAL A 662 18.87 -24.24 14.71
C VAL A 662 17.86 -25.37 14.57
N TYR A 663 17.96 -26.37 15.46
CA TYR A 663 17.10 -27.55 15.47
C TYR A 663 16.08 -27.49 16.59
N LEU A 664 14.88 -27.99 16.30
CA LEU A 664 13.79 -28.25 17.23
C LEU A 664 13.49 -29.76 17.23
N GLY A 665 13.43 -30.36 18.41
CA GLY A 665 13.17 -31.80 18.54
C GLY A 665 13.08 -32.28 19.99
N HIS A 666 13.50 -33.52 20.23
CA HIS A 666 13.39 -34.17 21.55
C HIS A 666 14.75 -34.28 22.25
N ASN A 667 14.72 -34.52 23.57
CA ASN A 667 15.91 -34.94 24.32
C ASN A 667 16.29 -36.39 24.02
N SER A 668 15.28 -37.24 23.80
CA SER A 668 15.43 -38.63 23.44
C SER A 668 14.43 -39.02 22.35
N TYR A 669 14.90 -39.61 21.26
CA TYR A 669 14.03 -40.15 20.21
C TYR A 669 13.52 -41.56 20.49
N THR A 670 14.06 -42.25 21.50
CA THR A 670 13.75 -43.67 21.78
C THR A 670 12.40 -43.87 22.45
N THR A 671 11.86 -42.84 23.09
CA THR A 671 10.49 -42.84 23.61
C THR A 671 9.52 -42.67 22.45
N SER A 672 8.91 -43.76 21.98
CA SER A 672 7.95 -43.69 20.87
C SER A 672 6.67 -42.93 21.27
N GLY A 673 6.20 -42.05 20.39
CA GLY A 673 4.96 -41.30 20.53
C GLY A 673 5.03 -40.06 21.43
N GLY A 674 6.21 -39.76 21.99
CA GLY A 674 6.43 -38.54 22.78
C GLY A 674 6.31 -37.29 21.91
N LYS A 675 5.83 -36.19 22.49
CA LYS A 675 5.58 -34.93 21.79
C LYS A 675 6.25 -33.74 22.45
N ALA A 676 6.87 -32.91 21.63
CA ALA A 676 7.35 -31.58 21.98
C ALA A 676 6.68 -30.53 21.09
N TYR A 677 6.28 -29.42 21.70
CA TYR A 677 5.55 -28.33 21.05
C TYR A 677 6.38 -27.06 21.18
N PHE A 678 6.46 -26.30 20.09
CA PHE A 678 7.27 -25.09 19.98
C PHE A 678 6.46 -23.96 19.40
N ASP A 679 6.73 -22.74 19.85
CA ASP A 679 6.21 -21.51 19.28
C ASP A 679 7.21 -20.35 19.54
N ASN A 680 7.06 -19.24 18.83
CA ASN A 680 7.82 -18.01 19.02
C ASN A 680 9.35 -18.21 19.16
N VAL A 681 9.97 -18.97 18.24
CA VAL A 681 11.41 -19.27 18.29
C VAL A 681 12.22 -18.12 17.70
N VAL A 682 12.76 -17.28 18.58
CA VAL A 682 13.48 -16.05 18.24
C VAL A 682 14.97 -16.20 18.53
N ILE A 683 15.80 -15.65 17.63
CA ILE A 683 17.23 -15.41 17.87
C ILE A 683 17.51 -13.91 17.70
N LYS A 684 18.24 -13.32 18.65
CA LYS A 684 18.68 -11.91 18.61
C LYS A 684 20.12 -11.79 19.07
N GLN A 685 20.82 -10.78 18.56
CA GLN A 685 22.13 -10.44 19.13
C GLN A 685 21.93 -9.96 20.58
N SER A 686 22.86 -10.29 21.47
CA SER A 686 22.80 -9.84 22.86
C SER A 686 22.82 -8.30 22.93
N GLY A 687 21.82 -7.73 23.61
CA GLY A 687 21.64 -6.28 23.74
C GLY A 687 20.94 -5.61 22.55
N ASP A 688 20.53 -6.39 21.55
CA ASP A 688 19.76 -5.90 20.41
C ASP A 688 18.31 -5.63 20.84
N SER A 689 17.87 -4.38 20.64
CA SER A 689 16.47 -3.98 20.86
C SER A 689 15.55 -4.48 19.75
N TRP A 690 16.11 -4.81 18.59
CA TRP A 690 15.41 -5.30 17.41
C TRP A 690 15.28 -6.82 17.45
#